data_AF-A0A7R8X0V6-F1
#
_entry.id   AF-A0A7R8X0V6-F1
#
_cell.length_a   1.000
_cell.length_b   1.000
_cell.length_c   1.000
_cell.angle_alpha   90.00
_cell.angle_beta   90.00
_cell.angle_gamma   90.00
#
_symmetry.space_group_name_H-M   'P 1'
#
loop_
_entity.id
_entity.type
_entity.pdbx_description
1 polymer ?
#
loop_
_entity_poly.entity_id
_entity_poly.type
_entity_poly.pdbx_seq_one_letter_code
_entity_poly.pdbx_strand_id
1 'polypeptide(L)'
;MILAVQFGAVAVRGPEPIYVSQNARGEVSLRVSVVLGARAAPPPSFLLRSSVLTGITSVTKKHLLGLIFRSVWTSTSTVHGFRLPMELRCHILGFVFLLAAWTIAADSDIKNILERRRNRVKLSTNNQRGQSGDEDVVPTPAESIVRPQRTSSNSIVERARRPLFARRRPAVATSSKATAVSSDKRSSSSPDGDMKYVCYYTNWSQYRQKLGKFLPEDVDPELCTHVIFAFGWLKKGKLAAFESNDDSEDGKKGLFERVVAMKEKNSKLKILLAIGGWSFGTKKFQDMSETRYSRQTFIFSAIPFLRDRGFDGLDIDWEYPKGADDKKNYVLLLKELREAFDAESQEVKKPRLLLTAAVPVGPDNVNSGYDVPAVASYLDFINLMAYDFHGKWEKQAGHNAPLFAPSSDSEWRKQLSVSNAAEMWVRKGAPKDKLVIGMPTYGRTFTLSNPKNYQVNAPASGGGKAGTYTKESGFLAYYEICEMLRGGAKYIWDPEMEVPYVVDGDQWVGFDDERSLRNKIKWLKKEGYAGAMVWSIDMDDFTGGVCGGGGKYPLMTAMREELFGVKRDPGFKDVDWSKVSKFSEVAGGTTLPPPVRISVEELLQSLKRKDDLPTTLVQGSKVLASDSSATDPTVLCYFTNWSVKRPGRGKFKPEYLDPHLCTHVVYAFAALDKNYLLTPGGDEDKESEEMDLYSRVQALREANPRLKVLLAIGGWSFGSKPFKELTENAYRMNSFVYHALEFLREYKFDGLDVDWEYPRGEEDKENYVRLLKELRSAFEGEAKTAKLPRLILSAAVPASFEAVAAGYDVPEISKYLDFVNVMTYDFHGQWERQVGHNSPLFPLESASSYQKKLTVDYSAREWVKRGAPKEKLLIGMPTYGRSFTLVNESKFDIGAPASGGGEPGEFTGEPGFLSYYEICEFLHRDNVTLVWDNEQQVPFAYREDQWVGFDDERSLKTKMEWLRDLGFGGVMVWSVDMDDFKGDCGMGKYPLLKALKSALEGYAVHREYEGPYDGPNVYAAAANRKEHLILSISIGDLSRLGRVMPRKHGSGADEVVCDEDEGGISYHVDKEDCHQYYLCQGDRKHRMPCPQGLVFNERENVCDWPANVERCAHLAAPTR
;
A
#
# COMPACT_ATOMS: atom_id res chain seq x y z
N MET A 1 -75.95 -25.96 -5.32
CA MET A 1 -76.12 -26.91 -6.44
C MET A 1 -74.80 -27.00 -7.20
N ILE A 2 -74.49 -28.21 -7.67
CA ILE A 2 -73.57 -28.63 -8.75
C ILE A 2 -72.86 -27.51 -9.57
N LEU A 3 -71.50 -27.58 -9.58
CA LEU A 3 -70.48 -27.21 -10.59
C LEU A 3 -70.54 -25.86 -11.37
N ALA A 4 -69.45 -25.31 -11.95
CA ALA A 4 -67.99 -25.30 -11.67
C ALA A 4 -67.26 -24.51 -12.80
N VAL A 5 -66.06 -23.96 -12.53
CA VAL A 5 -64.84 -23.94 -13.39
C VAL A 5 -63.69 -23.19 -12.67
N GLN A 6 -62.45 -23.47 -13.06
CA GLN A 6 -61.20 -23.31 -12.28
C GLN A 6 -60.74 -21.90 -11.80
N PHE A 7 -60.15 -21.93 -10.59
CA PHE A 7 -58.82 -21.42 -10.13
C PHE A 7 -58.16 -20.18 -10.77
N GLY A 8 -57.37 -19.39 -10.03
CA GLY A 8 -56.99 -19.56 -8.61
C GLY A 8 -56.07 -18.44 -8.09
N ALA A 9 -55.78 -18.45 -6.78
CA ALA A 9 -55.03 -17.41 -6.06
C ALA A 9 -53.67 -17.91 -5.54
N VAL A 10 -52.77 -16.98 -5.21
CA VAL A 10 -51.43 -17.25 -4.65
C VAL A 10 -51.30 -16.59 -3.27
N ALA A 11 -50.82 -17.33 -2.28
CA ALA A 11 -50.44 -16.80 -0.97
C ALA A 11 -49.31 -17.63 -0.30
N VAL A 12 -48.22 -16.93 0.01
CA VAL A 12 -47.17 -17.16 1.04
C VAL A 12 -47.07 -18.53 1.74
N ARG A 13 -45.85 -19.13 1.71
CA ARG A 13 -45.30 -19.97 2.80
C ARG A 13 -43.76 -19.88 2.87
N GLY A 14 -43.19 -20.28 4.01
CA GLY A 14 -41.81 -19.99 4.42
C GLY A 14 -40.73 -21.00 3.98
N PRO A 15 -39.55 -21.02 4.65
CA PRO A 15 -38.38 -21.78 4.24
C PRO A 15 -38.41 -23.27 4.64
N GLU A 16 -37.68 -24.11 3.90
CA GLU A 16 -37.51 -25.55 4.15
C GLU A 16 -36.11 -25.89 4.74
N PRO A 17 -35.96 -27.03 5.45
CA PRO A 17 -34.74 -27.36 6.19
C PRO A 17 -33.71 -28.19 5.40
N ILE A 18 -32.46 -28.13 5.84
CA ILE A 18 -31.36 -29.02 5.39
C ILE A 18 -31.45 -30.35 6.16
N TYR A 19 -31.40 -31.48 5.45
CA TYR A 19 -31.33 -32.81 6.04
C TYR A 19 -29.89 -33.35 6.09
N VAL A 20 -29.55 -33.99 7.22
CA VAL A 20 -28.34 -34.82 7.38
C VAL A 20 -28.78 -36.26 7.63
N SER A 21 -28.13 -37.23 7.00
CA SER A 21 -28.29 -38.65 7.33
C SER A 21 -26.92 -39.32 7.52
N GLN A 22 -26.86 -40.23 8.48
CA GLN A 22 -25.71 -41.12 8.70
C GLN A 22 -25.98 -42.47 8.06
N ASN A 23 -24.94 -43.11 7.53
CA ASN A 23 -24.96 -44.53 7.22
C ASN A 23 -24.50 -45.34 8.45
N ALA A 24 -24.71 -46.67 8.44
CA ALA A 24 -24.40 -47.57 9.54
C ALA A 24 -22.88 -47.81 9.81
N ARG A 25 -22.00 -46.89 9.36
CA ARG A 25 -20.56 -46.85 9.68
C ARG A 25 -20.06 -45.48 10.15
N GLY A 26 -20.94 -44.48 10.27
CA GLY A 26 -20.66 -43.21 10.96
C GLY A 26 -20.04 -42.08 10.11
N GLU A 27 -19.85 -42.27 8.81
CA GLU A 27 -19.36 -41.21 7.92
C GLU A 27 -20.49 -40.26 7.48
N VAL A 28 -20.16 -38.97 7.32
CA VAL A 28 -21.07 -37.91 6.87
C VAL A 28 -20.52 -37.28 5.60
N SER A 29 -21.35 -37.16 4.55
CA SER A 29 -20.95 -36.61 3.25
C SER A 29 -21.99 -35.61 2.74
N LEU A 30 -21.55 -34.38 2.47
CA LEU A 30 -22.33 -33.40 1.73
C LEU A 30 -22.08 -33.58 0.23
N ARG A 31 -23.14 -33.75 -0.55
CA ARG A 31 -23.12 -33.72 -2.02
C ARG A 31 -24.00 -32.59 -2.53
N VAL A 32 -23.42 -31.70 -3.32
CA VAL A 32 -24.17 -30.74 -4.16
C VAL A 32 -24.22 -31.30 -5.57
N SER A 33 -25.43 -31.57 -6.08
CA SER A 33 -25.63 -32.06 -7.44
C SER A 33 -26.07 -30.92 -8.35
N VAL A 34 -25.21 -30.52 -9.30
CA VAL A 34 -25.58 -29.60 -10.38
C VAL A 34 -26.19 -30.41 -11.52
N VAL A 35 -27.39 -30.04 -11.97
CA VAL A 35 -28.08 -30.65 -13.12
C VAL A 35 -28.20 -29.62 -14.23
N LEU A 36 -27.68 -29.95 -15.42
CA LEU A 36 -27.82 -29.13 -16.62
C LEU A 36 -29.24 -29.24 -17.21
N GLY A 37 -29.82 -28.09 -17.58
CA GLY A 37 -31.09 -27.98 -18.30
C GLY A 37 -31.02 -26.82 -19.31
N ALA A 38 -31.62 -26.96 -20.49
CA ALA A 38 -31.26 -26.16 -21.66
C ALA A 38 -32.39 -25.28 -22.24
N ARG A 39 -31.99 -24.14 -22.82
CA ARG A 39 -32.66 -23.32 -23.86
C ARG A 39 -34.13 -22.89 -23.67
N ALA A 40 -34.31 -21.57 -23.53
CA ALA A 40 -35.48 -20.83 -24.03
C ALA A 40 -35.04 -19.47 -24.62
N ALA A 41 -35.88 -18.81 -25.43
CA ALA A 41 -35.53 -17.63 -26.22
C ALA A 41 -36.11 -16.31 -25.64
N PRO A 42 -35.57 -15.12 -26.00
CA PRO A 42 -35.91 -13.85 -25.35
C PRO A 42 -37.02 -13.03 -26.05
N PRO A 43 -37.80 -12.23 -25.27
CA PRO A 43 -38.62 -11.13 -25.78
C PRO A 43 -38.33 -9.79 -25.03
N PRO A 44 -38.89 -8.63 -25.45
CA PRO A 44 -38.54 -7.98 -26.70
C PRO A 44 -38.21 -6.48 -26.53
N SER A 45 -37.53 -5.89 -27.52
CA SER A 45 -37.26 -4.44 -27.58
C SER A 45 -38.52 -3.63 -27.89
N PHE A 46 -38.75 -2.52 -27.17
CA PHE A 46 -39.81 -1.56 -27.48
C PHE A 46 -39.29 -0.35 -28.27
N LEU A 47 -39.89 -0.12 -29.45
CA LEU A 47 -39.74 1.11 -30.22
C LEU A 47 -40.91 2.05 -29.89
N LEU A 48 -40.61 3.35 -29.74
CA LEU A 48 -41.61 4.40 -29.88
C LEU A 48 -41.05 5.52 -30.76
N ARG A 49 -41.68 5.73 -31.92
CA ARG A 49 -41.38 6.86 -32.81
C ARG A 49 -42.14 8.10 -32.34
N SER A 50 -41.46 9.24 -32.35
CA SER A 50 -42.10 10.53 -32.63
C SER A 50 -41.17 11.35 -33.52
N SER A 51 -41.74 11.95 -34.56
CA SER A 51 -40.99 12.67 -35.60
C SER A 51 -41.95 13.50 -36.43
N VAL A 52 -41.67 14.81 -36.61
CA VAL A 52 -42.06 15.63 -37.78
C VAL A 52 -41.46 17.05 -37.64
N LEU A 53 -40.58 17.42 -38.60
CA LEU A 53 -40.34 18.73 -39.27
C LEU A 53 -40.44 20.09 -38.51
N THR A 54 -39.69 21.17 -38.81
CA THR A 54 -38.51 21.45 -39.68
C THR A 54 -37.91 22.83 -39.28
N GLY A 55 -36.61 23.10 -39.51
CA GLY A 55 -35.99 24.41 -39.16
C GLY A 55 -34.60 24.69 -39.76
N ILE A 56 -34.57 25.16 -41.00
CA ILE A 56 -33.42 25.41 -41.90
C ILE A 56 -32.28 26.34 -41.37
N THR A 57 -31.03 25.84 -41.51
CA THR A 57 -29.70 26.52 -41.67
C THR A 57 -29.16 27.63 -40.73
N SER A 58 -28.01 27.32 -40.10
CA SER A 58 -26.71 28.03 -40.15
C SER A 58 -26.64 29.58 -40.00
N VAL A 59 -26.18 30.05 -38.82
CA VAL A 59 -25.35 31.27 -38.67
C VAL A 59 -24.15 30.96 -37.74
N THR A 60 -23.06 31.71 -37.88
CA THR A 60 -21.72 31.41 -37.32
C THR A 60 -21.53 31.77 -35.84
N LYS A 61 -20.69 31.00 -35.12
CA LYS A 61 -20.15 31.38 -33.80
C LYS A 61 -19.18 32.57 -33.92
N LYS A 62 -19.71 33.79 -33.93
CA LYS A 62 -18.93 35.03 -33.80
C LYS A 62 -19.46 35.96 -32.69
N HIS A 63 -19.83 35.41 -31.52
CA HIS A 63 -20.13 36.20 -30.29
C HIS A 63 -20.05 35.38 -28.97
N LEU A 64 -18.94 34.66 -28.72
CA LEU A 64 -18.63 34.16 -27.35
C LEU A 64 -17.12 34.11 -27.03
N LEU A 65 -16.35 35.06 -27.57
CA LEU A 65 -14.91 35.22 -27.28
C LEU A 65 -14.51 36.70 -27.03
N GLY A 66 -15.48 37.62 -27.04
CA GLY A 66 -15.26 39.06 -26.84
C GLY A 66 -15.47 39.57 -25.40
N LEU A 67 -15.84 38.70 -24.45
CA LEU A 67 -16.23 39.08 -23.08
C LEU A 67 -15.37 38.48 -21.96
N ILE A 68 -14.40 37.62 -22.28
CA ILE A 68 -13.43 37.06 -21.31
C ILE A 68 -12.02 37.68 -21.50
N PHE A 69 -11.79 38.43 -22.59
CA PHE A 69 -10.53 39.09 -22.92
C PHE A 69 -10.46 40.57 -22.48
N ARG A 70 -11.13 40.96 -21.39
CA ARG A 70 -11.16 42.35 -20.90
C ARG A 70 -11.07 42.55 -19.38
N SER A 71 -10.69 41.51 -18.63
CA SER A 71 -10.61 41.53 -17.16
C SER A 71 -9.26 41.10 -16.56
N VAL A 72 -8.26 40.76 -17.39
CA VAL A 72 -6.90 40.37 -16.93
C VAL A 72 -5.81 41.16 -17.67
N TRP A 73 -5.97 42.50 -17.74
CA TRP A 73 -4.85 43.39 -18.10
C TRP A 73 -4.94 44.78 -17.45
N THR A 74 -4.99 44.78 -16.11
CA THR A 74 -4.73 45.95 -15.27
C THR A 74 -4.15 45.52 -13.92
N SER A 75 -3.18 46.29 -13.41
CA SER A 75 -2.64 46.21 -12.03
C SER A 75 -1.96 44.91 -11.58
N THR A 76 -0.72 44.69 -12.02
CA THR A 76 0.32 43.99 -11.24
C THR A 76 1.48 44.94 -10.89
N SER A 77 1.39 45.58 -9.72
CA SER A 77 2.43 46.38 -9.03
C SER A 77 1.84 46.84 -7.68
N THR A 78 2.48 46.75 -6.51
CA THR A 78 3.90 46.44 -6.19
C THR A 78 4.02 45.85 -4.78
N VAL A 79 4.79 44.77 -4.60
CA VAL A 79 5.58 44.50 -3.36
C VAL A 79 6.91 43.85 -3.76
N HIS A 80 8.00 44.18 -3.06
CA HIS A 80 9.32 43.54 -3.23
C HIS A 80 9.58 42.53 -2.11
N GLY A 81 10.34 41.46 -2.38
CA GLY A 81 11.09 40.79 -1.31
C GLY A 81 11.40 39.30 -1.42
N PHE A 82 12.16 38.86 -2.43
CA PHE A 82 13.34 37.98 -2.29
C PHE A 82 14.02 37.79 -3.67
N ARG A 83 15.32 37.43 -3.71
CA ARG A 83 16.10 37.31 -4.96
C ARG A 83 16.55 35.87 -5.22
N LEU A 84 16.17 35.33 -6.38
CA LEU A 84 16.80 34.13 -6.97
C LEU A 84 18.03 34.52 -7.81
N PRO A 85 19.04 33.64 -7.95
CA PRO A 85 20.28 33.89 -8.69
C PRO A 85 20.06 34.01 -10.20
N MET A 86 21.07 34.57 -10.90
CA MET A 86 20.88 35.16 -12.23
C MET A 86 20.70 34.13 -13.36
N GLU A 87 21.34 32.95 -13.26
CA GLU A 87 21.34 31.93 -14.33
C GLU A 87 19.95 31.33 -14.58
N LEU A 88 19.15 31.14 -13.51
CA LEU A 88 17.80 30.58 -13.61
C LEU A 88 16.85 31.49 -14.44
N ARG A 89 17.14 32.79 -14.52
CA ARG A 89 16.35 33.74 -15.33
C ARG A 89 16.58 33.56 -16.84
N CYS A 90 17.77 33.15 -17.26
CA CYS A 90 18.09 32.93 -18.67
C CYS A 90 17.38 31.68 -19.22
N HIS A 91 17.33 30.58 -18.46
CA HIS A 91 16.63 29.36 -18.90
C HIS A 91 15.12 29.56 -19.05
N ILE A 92 14.48 30.26 -18.11
CA ILE A 92 13.03 30.54 -18.17
C ILE A 92 12.68 31.41 -19.40
N LEU A 93 13.49 32.42 -19.71
CA LEU A 93 13.29 33.26 -20.91
C LEU A 93 13.53 32.49 -22.22
N GLY A 94 14.52 31.60 -22.27
CA GLY A 94 14.76 30.73 -23.43
C GLY A 94 13.58 29.78 -23.71
N PHE A 95 13.00 29.19 -22.66
CA PHE A 95 11.88 28.26 -22.79
C PHE A 95 10.60 28.92 -23.36
N VAL A 96 10.32 30.16 -22.94
CA VAL A 96 9.18 30.94 -23.45
C VAL A 96 9.35 31.27 -24.94
N PHE A 97 10.57 31.59 -25.41
CA PHE A 97 10.82 31.85 -26.82
C PHE A 97 10.70 30.59 -27.71
N LEU A 98 11.10 29.41 -27.20
CA LEU A 98 10.91 28.14 -27.92
C LEU A 98 9.42 27.78 -28.09
N LEU A 99 8.61 27.94 -27.05
CA LEU A 99 7.15 27.73 -27.12
C LEU A 99 6.45 28.71 -28.08
N ALA A 100 6.92 29.96 -28.15
CA ALA A 100 6.41 30.95 -29.11
C ALA A 100 6.81 30.62 -30.56
N ALA A 101 8.01 30.09 -30.79
CA ALA A 101 8.44 29.68 -32.13
C ALA A 101 7.65 28.47 -32.66
N TRP A 102 7.41 27.47 -31.80
CA TRP A 102 6.74 26.22 -32.20
C TRP A 102 5.26 26.43 -32.57
N THR A 103 4.58 27.35 -31.87
CA THR A 103 3.17 27.68 -32.15
C THR A 103 2.96 28.51 -33.42
N ILE A 104 3.99 29.20 -33.92
CA ILE A 104 3.91 29.98 -35.18
C ILE A 104 4.16 29.09 -36.41
N ALA A 105 5.03 28.08 -36.31
CA ALA A 105 5.31 27.16 -37.41
C ALA A 105 4.12 26.23 -37.78
N ALA A 106 3.25 25.92 -36.82
CA ALA A 106 2.18 24.93 -37.01
C ALA A 106 0.97 25.44 -37.85
N ASP A 107 0.77 26.76 -37.98
CA ASP A 107 -0.41 27.35 -38.65
C ASP A 107 -0.15 27.76 -40.12
N SER A 108 1.08 27.60 -40.64
CA SER A 108 1.41 27.85 -42.05
C SER A 108 1.10 26.67 -42.98
N ASP A 109 1.41 25.44 -42.59
CA ASP A 109 1.31 24.29 -43.51
C ASP A 109 -0.12 23.74 -43.66
N ILE A 110 -0.95 23.87 -42.62
CA ILE A 110 -2.33 23.36 -42.63
C ILE A 110 -3.21 24.08 -43.67
N LYS A 111 -2.93 25.35 -43.98
CA LYS A 111 -3.71 26.13 -44.96
C LYS A 111 -3.44 25.69 -46.41
N ASN A 112 -2.18 25.39 -46.77
CA ASN A 112 -1.80 24.99 -48.13
C ASN A 112 -2.35 23.61 -48.54
N ILE A 113 -2.64 22.72 -47.58
CA ILE A 113 -3.15 21.37 -47.85
C ILE A 113 -4.65 21.37 -48.15
N LEU A 114 -5.43 22.29 -47.57
CA LEU A 114 -6.89 22.26 -47.64
C LEU A 114 -7.48 22.87 -48.93
N GLU A 115 -6.82 23.83 -49.57
CA GLU A 115 -7.35 24.44 -50.80
C GLU A 115 -7.24 23.53 -52.03
N ARG A 116 -6.26 22.61 -52.07
CA ARG A 116 -6.04 21.71 -53.22
C ARG A 116 -7.04 20.56 -53.34
N ARG A 117 -7.89 20.31 -52.34
CA ARG A 117 -8.86 19.19 -52.34
C ARG A 117 -10.31 19.55 -52.70
N ARG A 118 -10.63 20.82 -53.02
CA ARG A 118 -12.03 21.23 -53.29
C ARG A 118 -12.46 21.28 -54.76
N ASN A 119 -11.52 21.23 -55.71
CA ASN A 119 -11.79 21.34 -57.15
C ASN A 119 -11.45 20.06 -57.94
N ARG A 120 -12.14 18.95 -57.66
CA ARG A 120 -12.40 17.81 -58.59
C ARG A 120 -13.32 16.78 -57.93
N VAL A 121 -14.63 16.86 -58.17
CA VAL A 121 -15.55 15.76 -58.58
C VAL A 121 -16.89 16.42 -58.92
N LYS A 122 -17.16 16.60 -60.23
CA LYS A 122 -18.51 16.75 -60.78
C LYS A 122 -18.47 16.67 -62.32
N LEU A 123 -18.50 15.45 -62.84
CA LEU A 123 -19.23 15.05 -64.06
C LEU A 123 -19.01 13.55 -64.32
N SER A 124 -19.97 12.93 -65.00
CA SER A 124 -19.96 11.53 -65.40
C SER A 124 -20.08 11.46 -66.92
N THR A 125 -19.36 10.54 -67.57
CA THR A 125 -19.91 9.53 -68.51
C THR A 125 -18.83 8.81 -69.33
N ASN A 126 -19.12 7.56 -69.70
CA ASN A 126 -18.78 6.87 -70.95
C ASN A 126 -17.33 6.62 -71.44
N ASN A 127 -17.00 5.32 -71.44
CA ASN A 127 -16.55 4.49 -72.58
C ASN A 127 -15.09 4.48 -73.13
N GLN A 128 -14.60 3.24 -73.25
CA GLN A 128 -13.71 2.64 -74.28
C GLN A 128 -12.21 3.00 -74.42
N ARG A 129 -11.42 1.91 -74.45
CA ARG A 129 -10.28 1.58 -75.34
C ARG A 129 -9.16 2.62 -75.60
N GLY A 130 -7.91 2.22 -75.35
CA GLY A 130 -6.71 2.83 -75.95
C GLY A 130 -5.41 2.13 -75.50
N GLN A 131 -4.48 1.88 -76.42
CA GLN A 131 -3.19 1.20 -76.19
C GLN A 131 -2.03 2.19 -76.01
N SER A 132 -0.86 1.69 -75.55
CA SER A 132 0.50 2.23 -75.73
C SER A 132 0.83 3.63 -75.15
N GLY A 133 2.08 3.93 -74.78
CA GLY A 133 3.28 3.07 -74.70
C GLY A 133 4.55 3.86 -74.33
N ASP A 134 5.56 3.11 -73.88
CA ASP A 134 7.02 3.32 -74.00
C ASP A 134 7.80 4.48 -73.31
N GLU A 135 9.01 4.09 -72.93
CA GLU A 135 10.31 4.82 -72.86
C GLU A 135 10.68 5.87 -71.74
N ASP A 136 11.24 5.33 -70.64
CA ASP A 136 12.70 5.24 -70.35
C ASP A 136 13.59 6.30 -69.64
N VAL A 137 14.69 5.75 -69.04
CA VAL A 137 16.01 6.30 -68.67
C VAL A 137 16.16 7.23 -67.42
N VAL A 138 17.12 6.87 -66.53
CA VAL A 138 17.49 7.59 -65.29
C VAL A 138 19.00 7.52 -64.97
N PRO A 139 19.71 8.66 -64.78
CA PRO A 139 21.09 8.73 -64.26
C PRO A 139 21.25 9.53 -62.93
N THR A 140 22.50 9.69 -62.46
CA THR A 140 22.94 10.29 -61.16
C THR A 140 24.30 11.05 -61.35
N PRO A 141 25.29 11.18 -60.42
CA PRO A 141 25.39 11.66 -59.01
C PRO A 141 26.51 12.75 -58.76
N ALA A 142 26.73 13.21 -57.50
CA ALA A 142 27.99 13.72 -56.85
C ALA A 142 27.67 14.36 -55.45
N GLU A 143 28.29 14.08 -54.29
CA GLU A 143 29.67 14.30 -53.74
C GLU A 143 30.04 15.76 -53.30
N SER A 144 30.84 16.09 -52.25
CA SER A 144 31.32 15.40 -51.00
C SER A 144 32.11 16.37 -50.01
N ILE A 145 32.54 15.89 -48.81
CA ILE A 145 33.81 16.23 -48.04
C ILE A 145 33.97 17.42 -46.99
N VAL A 146 34.21 17.04 -45.70
CA VAL A 146 35.23 17.51 -44.65
C VAL A 146 35.07 18.76 -43.70
N ARG A 147 35.79 18.73 -42.53
CA ARG A 147 35.86 19.64 -41.32
C ARG A 147 37.24 20.41 -41.21
N PRO A 148 37.83 20.87 -40.05
CA PRO A 148 37.39 21.43 -38.72
C PRO A 148 38.19 22.70 -38.23
N GLN A 149 37.90 23.29 -37.03
CA GLN A 149 38.85 23.63 -35.90
C GLN A 149 38.34 24.66 -34.82
N ARG A 150 39.17 24.97 -33.78
CA ARG A 150 38.92 25.74 -32.50
C ARG A 150 39.87 26.94 -32.32
N THR A 151 39.55 27.93 -31.46
CA THR A 151 40.52 28.75 -30.64
C THR A 151 39.87 29.48 -29.42
N SER A 152 40.63 30.23 -28.60
CA SER A 152 40.27 30.75 -27.24
C SER A 152 41.00 32.04 -26.80
N SER A 153 40.57 32.76 -25.72
CA SER A 153 41.39 33.52 -24.71
C SER A 153 40.59 34.52 -23.81
N ASN A 154 41.24 35.25 -22.88
CA ASN A 154 40.69 36.03 -21.73
C ASN A 154 41.27 37.48 -21.60
N SER A 155 40.65 38.40 -20.80
CA SER A 155 41.29 39.19 -19.68
C SER A 155 40.63 40.54 -19.21
N ILE A 156 41.06 41.02 -18.02
CA ILE A 156 40.66 42.15 -17.10
C ILE A 156 40.78 43.59 -17.73
N VAL A 157 40.35 44.77 -17.20
CA VAL A 157 40.38 45.49 -15.86
C VAL A 157 39.36 46.72 -15.89
N GLU A 158 39.12 47.71 -14.99
CA GLU A 158 39.52 48.21 -13.62
C GLU A 158 38.40 49.14 -12.96
N ARG A 159 38.73 49.92 -11.90
CA ARG A 159 38.07 50.88 -10.94
C ARG A 159 37.74 52.29 -11.52
N ALA A 160 37.13 53.31 -10.88
CA ALA A 160 36.13 53.56 -9.78
C ALA A 160 36.49 54.78 -8.84
N ARG A 161 35.58 55.77 -8.58
CA ARG A 161 35.78 56.94 -7.66
C ARG A 161 34.48 57.62 -7.09
N ARG A 162 34.63 58.55 -6.12
CA ARG A 162 33.64 59.35 -5.31
C ARG A 162 33.83 60.90 -5.55
N PRO A 163 33.23 61.93 -4.87
CA PRO A 163 32.46 62.07 -3.58
C PRO A 163 31.15 62.94 -3.68
N LEU A 164 30.42 63.53 -2.68
CA LEU A 164 30.69 64.23 -1.38
C LEU A 164 29.51 64.23 -0.35
N PHE A 165 29.85 64.34 0.96
CA PHE A 165 29.22 64.94 2.19
C PHE A 165 27.71 65.33 2.30
N ALA A 166 27.04 65.40 3.49
CA ALA A 166 27.52 65.71 4.85
C ALA A 166 26.71 65.16 6.09
N ARG A 167 27.29 65.43 7.30
CA ARG A 167 26.84 65.43 8.74
C ARG A 167 25.35 65.71 9.12
N ARG A 168 24.81 65.49 10.35
CA ARG A 168 25.10 64.67 11.59
C ARG A 168 23.86 64.69 12.56
N ARG A 169 23.89 63.88 13.65
CA ARG A 169 22.95 63.80 14.84
C ARG A 169 22.96 65.09 15.75
N PRO A 170 22.09 65.32 16.79
CA PRO A 170 21.34 64.36 17.66
C PRO A 170 19.88 64.78 18.07
N ALA A 171 19.40 64.40 19.27
CA ALA A 171 18.00 64.44 19.74
C ALA A 171 17.78 65.28 21.03
N VAL A 172 16.51 65.56 21.38
CA VAL A 172 15.94 65.80 22.74
C VAL A 172 14.39 65.83 22.63
N ALA A 173 13.66 65.71 23.75
CA ALA A 173 12.19 65.66 23.80
C ALA A 173 11.56 66.81 24.62
N THR A 174 10.34 67.21 24.25
CA THR A 174 9.42 68.07 25.06
C THR A 174 7.96 67.75 24.73
N SER A 175 7.06 67.97 25.70
CA SER A 175 5.63 67.62 25.62
C SER A 175 4.69 68.84 25.56
N SER A 176 3.58 68.71 24.84
CA SER A 176 2.37 69.53 25.05
C SER A 176 1.10 68.73 24.75
N LYS A 177 0.07 68.87 25.59
CA LYS A 177 -1.22 68.16 25.49
C LYS A 177 -2.32 69.02 24.84
N ALA A 178 -3.42 68.34 24.49
CA ALA A 178 -4.76 68.88 24.19
C ALA A 178 -4.95 69.51 22.78
N THR A 179 -6.07 69.32 22.06
CA THR A 179 -7.28 68.51 22.37
C THR A 179 -7.97 67.96 21.11
N ALA A 180 -8.57 66.77 21.25
CA ALA A 180 -9.74 66.20 20.54
C ALA A 180 -10.05 66.55 19.07
N VAL A 181 -10.00 65.53 18.20
CA VAL A 181 -10.95 65.31 17.07
C VAL A 181 -11.35 63.83 17.05
N SER A 182 -12.55 63.54 16.53
CA SER A 182 -13.25 62.25 16.48
C SER A 182 -12.39 61.03 16.13
N SER A 183 -12.71 59.89 16.77
CA SER A 183 -12.37 58.56 16.29
C SER A 183 -13.16 58.20 15.04
N ASP A 184 -12.54 57.47 14.10
CA ASP A 184 -13.28 56.58 13.20
C ASP A 184 -12.48 55.29 12.90
N LYS A 185 -13.15 54.29 12.33
CA LYS A 185 -12.84 52.86 12.55
C LYS A 185 -11.66 52.34 11.73
N ARG A 186 -10.73 51.64 12.40
CA ARG A 186 -9.89 50.62 11.73
C ARG A 186 -10.75 49.39 11.41
N SER A 187 -10.68 48.90 10.19
CA SER A 187 -11.29 47.63 9.78
C SER A 187 -10.53 46.45 10.37
N SER A 188 -11.19 45.66 11.21
CA SER A 188 -10.68 44.39 11.75
C SER A 188 -10.93 43.24 10.77
N SER A 189 -9.87 42.57 10.31
CA SER A 189 -9.97 41.22 9.73
C SER A 189 -9.93 40.19 10.87
N SER A 190 -11.03 39.48 11.12
CA SER A 190 -11.10 38.41 12.12
C SER A 190 -10.69 37.05 11.53
N PRO A 191 -10.18 36.11 12.35
CA PRO A 191 -9.78 34.77 11.92
C PRO A 191 -10.86 33.67 12.14
N ASP A 192 -12.13 34.04 12.31
CA ASP A 192 -13.23 33.10 12.66
C ASP A 192 -13.66 32.13 11.52
N GLY A 193 -12.83 31.93 10.49
CA GLY A 193 -13.15 31.11 9.30
C GLY A 193 -12.78 29.63 9.40
N ASP A 194 -11.72 29.29 10.12
CA ASP A 194 -11.00 28.00 9.95
C ASP A 194 -11.07 27.05 11.17
N MET A 195 -11.85 27.39 12.20
CA MET A 195 -11.95 26.58 13.42
C MET A 195 -12.69 25.28 13.19
N LYS A 196 -12.12 24.18 13.70
CA LYS A 196 -12.68 22.83 13.59
C LYS A 196 -13.64 22.55 14.74
N TYR A 197 -14.68 21.80 14.42
CA TYR A 197 -15.58 21.23 15.40
C TYR A 197 -15.89 19.79 15.00
N VAL A 198 -15.34 18.85 15.79
CA VAL A 198 -15.17 17.44 15.43
C VAL A 198 -15.97 16.57 16.41
N CYS A 199 -16.84 15.70 15.91
CA CYS A 199 -17.80 14.99 16.75
C CYS A 199 -17.71 13.48 16.53
N TYR A 200 -17.34 12.73 17.56
CA TYR A 200 -17.35 11.26 17.47
C TYR A 200 -18.80 10.74 17.59
N TYR A 201 -19.17 9.87 16.65
CA TYR A 201 -20.41 9.08 16.63
C TYR A 201 -20.06 7.63 16.98
N THR A 202 -20.63 7.08 18.04
CA THR A 202 -20.34 5.69 18.48
C THR A 202 -21.39 4.72 17.94
N ASN A 203 -21.00 3.70 17.18
CA ASN A 203 -21.97 2.77 16.56
C ASN A 203 -22.78 1.97 17.59
N TRP A 204 -22.17 1.62 18.74
CA TRP A 204 -22.86 0.92 19.83
C TRP A 204 -23.96 1.74 20.52
N SER A 205 -24.07 3.06 20.25
CA SER A 205 -25.16 3.90 20.77
C SER A 205 -26.55 3.42 20.35
N GLN A 206 -26.64 2.71 19.21
CA GLN A 206 -27.89 2.11 18.70
C GLN A 206 -28.51 1.08 19.65
N TYR A 207 -27.70 0.46 20.53
CA TYR A 207 -28.08 -0.62 21.44
C TYR A 207 -28.50 -0.13 22.83
N ARG A 208 -28.24 1.14 23.15
CA ARG A 208 -28.79 1.76 24.36
C ARG A 208 -30.32 1.76 24.31
N GLN A 209 -30.93 1.87 25.48
CA GLN A 209 -32.37 1.66 25.67
C GLN A 209 -33.06 2.96 26.10
N LYS A 210 -34.35 3.11 25.79
CA LYS A 210 -35.15 4.29 26.13
C LYS A 210 -34.44 5.60 25.69
N LEU A 211 -34.30 6.58 26.59
CA LEU A 211 -33.71 7.90 26.34
C LEU A 211 -32.25 7.85 25.86
N GLY A 212 -31.49 6.82 26.20
CA GLY A 212 -30.10 6.70 25.74
C GLY A 212 -29.97 6.19 24.29
N LYS A 213 -31.04 5.71 23.65
CA LYS A 213 -30.96 5.16 22.29
C LYS A 213 -30.72 6.25 21.26
N PHE A 214 -29.63 6.14 20.50
CA PHE A 214 -29.20 7.15 19.53
C PHE A 214 -28.92 6.54 18.17
N LEU A 215 -29.32 7.22 17.08
CA LEU A 215 -29.11 6.82 15.69
C LEU A 215 -28.55 7.97 14.83
N PRO A 216 -28.00 7.72 13.63
CA PRO A 216 -27.49 8.78 12.75
C PRO A 216 -28.50 9.88 12.41
N GLU A 217 -29.80 9.57 12.40
CA GLU A 217 -30.87 10.53 12.11
C GLU A 217 -31.16 11.49 13.27
N ASP A 218 -30.65 11.24 14.47
CA ASP A 218 -30.74 12.16 15.61
C ASP A 218 -29.75 13.35 15.49
N VAL A 219 -28.72 13.21 14.65
CA VAL A 219 -27.68 14.22 14.40
C VAL A 219 -28.20 15.39 13.56
N ASP A 220 -27.96 16.62 14.00
CA ASP A 220 -28.07 17.82 13.16
C ASP A 220 -26.81 17.93 12.26
N PRO A 221 -26.91 17.83 10.91
CA PRO A 221 -25.76 17.91 10.01
C PRO A 221 -25.04 19.27 10.02
N GLU A 222 -25.65 20.33 10.55
CA GLU A 222 -25.04 21.64 10.74
C GLU A 222 -24.46 21.83 12.17
N LEU A 223 -24.51 20.80 13.02
CA LEU A 223 -23.96 20.85 14.38
C LEU A 223 -22.43 20.84 14.38
N CYS A 224 -21.81 20.04 13.50
CA CYS A 224 -20.39 19.74 13.50
C CYS A 224 -19.77 20.01 12.11
N THR A 225 -18.50 20.41 12.07
CA THR A 225 -17.75 20.53 10.80
C THR A 225 -17.24 19.17 10.30
N HIS A 226 -16.93 18.28 11.24
CA HIS A 226 -16.45 16.92 11.01
C HIS A 226 -17.23 15.96 11.92
N VAL A 227 -17.63 14.81 11.39
CA VAL A 227 -18.10 13.66 12.18
C VAL A 227 -17.09 12.53 12.01
N ILE A 228 -16.74 11.85 13.10
CA ILE A 228 -15.84 10.69 13.07
C ILE A 228 -16.63 9.47 13.55
N PHE A 229 -16.68 8.42 12.72
CA PHE A 229 -17.38 7.18 13.03
C PHE A 229 -16.48 6.28 13.90
N ALA A 230 -16.87 6.08 15.16
CA ALA A 230 -16.23 5.17 16.11
C ALA A 230 -17.00 3.83 16.14
N PHE A 231 -16.47 2.71 15.63
CA PHE A 231 -15.19 2.54 14.95
C PHE A 231 -15.30 1.57 13.77
N GLY A 232 -14.33 1.60 12.86
CA GLY A 232 -13.95 0.46 12.02
C GLY A 232 -13.03 -0.51 12.78
N TRP A 233 -12.66 -1.61 12.12
CA TRP A 233 -11.91 -2.70 12.75
C TRP A 233 -10.79 -3.23 11.85
N LEU A 234 -9.97 -4.15 12.38
CA LEU A 234 -8.86 -4.78 11.65
C LEU A 234 -9.07 -6.29 11.59
N LYS A 235 -9.16 -6.84 10.37
CA LYS A 235 -9.38 -8.26 10.12
C LYS A 235 -8.32 -8.76 9.13
N LYS A 236 -7.46 -9.69 9.58
CA LYS A 236 -6.29 -10.18 8.81
C LYS A 236 -5.39 -9.06 8.27
N GLY A 237 -5.15 -8.01 9.07
CA GLY A 237 -4.33 -6.85 8.67
C GLY A 237 -5.01 -5.86 7.71
N LYS A 238 -6.23 -6.14 7.23
CA LYS A 238 -7.02 -5.23 6.38
C LYS A 238 -8.09 -4.49 7.19
N LEU A 239 -8.43 -3.26 6.79
CA LEU A 239 -9.53 -2.47 7.35
C LEU A 239 -10.89 -3.17 7.08
N ALA A 240 -11.78 -3.14 8.05
CA ALA A 240 -13.10 -3.78 8.00
C ALA A 240 -14.15 -2.98 8.79
N ALA A 241 -15.43 -3.32 8.62
CA ALA A 241 -16.49 -2.94 9.54
C ALA A 241 -16.26 -3.56 10.94
N PHE A 242 -16.84 -2.95 11.98
CA PHE A 242 -16.83 -3.53 13.33
C PHE A 242 -17.92 -4.61 13.45
N GLU A 243 -19.12 -4.32 12.96
CA GLU A 243 -20.28 -5.23 12.91
C GLU A 243 -21.00 -5.13 11.55
N SER A 244 -21.72 -6.18 11.12
CA SER A 244 -22.24 -6.22 9.74
C SER A 244 -23.31 -5.17 9.46
N ASN A 245 -24.02 -4.72 10.49
CA ASN A 245 -24.99 -3.62 10.43
C ASN A 245 -24.37 -2.21 10.36
N ASP A 246 -23.04 -2.08 10.42
CA ASP A 246 -22.37 -0.87 9.95
C ASP A 246 -22.48 -0.74 8.41
N ASP A 247 -22.37 -1.87 7.70
CA ASP A 247 -22.50 -1.97 6.25
C ASP A 247 -23.96 -2.19 5.79
N SER A 248 -24.23 -1.90 4.51
CA SER A 248 -25.57 -2.04 3.92
C SER A 248 -25.75 -3.43 3.29
N GLU A 249 -26.55 -4.28 3.93
CA GLU A 249 -26.86 -5.65 3.52
C GLU A 249 -28.36 -5.81 3.17
N ASP A 250 -28.72 -6.68 2.24
CA ASP A 250 -30.10 -7.05 1.86
C ASP A 250 -31.09 -5.87 1.63
N GLY A 251 -30.59 -4.76 1.08
CA GLY A 251 -31.39 -3.54 0.81
C GLY A 251 -31.71 -2.70 2.05
N LYS A 252 -31.18 -3.07 3.23
CA LYS A 252 -31.25 -2.30 4.47
C LYS A 252 -30.00 -1.44 4.62
N LYS A 253 -30.17 -0.11 4.72
CA LYS A 253 -29.05 0.82 4.90
C LYS A 253 -28.31 0.59 6.23
N GLY A 254 -27.02 0.35 6.16
CA GLY A 254 -26.10 0.28 7.30
C GLY A 254 -25.83 1.63 7.94
N LEU A 255 -25.16 1.64 9.09
CA LEU A 255 -24.79 2.88 9.78
C LEU A 255 -23.82 3.76 8.97
N PHE A 256 -22.86 3.18 8.24
CA PHE A 256 -21.95 3.96 7.39
C PHE A 256 -22.71 4.79 6.36
N GLU A 257 -23.62 4.18 5.60
CA GLU A 257 -24.43 4.86 4.58
C GLU A 257 -25.32 5.95 5.21
N ARG A 258 -25.92 5.66 6.37
CA ARG A 258 -26.82 6.60 7.08
C ARG A 258 -26.07 7.80 7.66
N VAL A 259 -24.86 7.60 8.17
CA VAL A 259 -23.97 8.69 8.61
C VAL A 259 -23.49 9.50 7.39
N VAL A 260 -23.02 8.84 6.33
CA VAL A 260 -22.49 9.51 5.12
C VAL A 260 -23.56 10.34 4.39
N ALA A 261 -24.82 9.89 4.39
CA ALA A 261 -25.96 10.62 3.84
C ALA A 261 -26.21 11.99 4.50
N MET A 262 -25.64 12.29 5.67
CA MET A 262 -25.71 13.65 6.24
C MET A 262 -25.10 14.73 5.32
N LYS A 263 -24.16 14.34 4.44
CA LYS A 263 -23.57 15.25 3.44
C LYS A 263 -24.53 15.69 2.33
N GLU A 264 -25.68 15.02 2.17
CA GLU A 264 -26.76 15.48 1.30
C GLU A 264 -27.43 16.76 1.84
N LYS A 265 -27.42 16.94 3.16
CA LYS A 265 -27.94 18.13 3.85
C LYS A 265 -26.84 19.18 4.03
N ASN A 266 -25.67 18.78 4.51
CA ASN A 266 -24.50 19.67 4.66
C ASN A 266 -23.34 19.23 3.75
N SER A 267 -23.23 19.82 2.57
CA SER A 267 -22.16 19.47 1.60
C SER A 267 -20.75 19.88 2.03
N LYS A 268 -20.59 20.67 3.12
CA LYS A 268 -19.29 21.02 3.70
C LYS A 268 -18.82 19.98 4.72
N LEU A 269 -19.74 19.28 5.37
CA LEU A 269 -19.45 18.27 6.39
C LEU A 269 -18.42 17.27 5.88
N LYS A 270 -17.45 16.94 6.73
CA LYS A 270 -16.44 15.90 6.50
C LYS A 270 -16.74 14.71 7.40
N ILE A 271 -16.69 13.50 6.86
CA ILE A 271 -17.01 12.29 7.60
C ILE A 271 -15.82 11.35 7.51
N LEU A 272 -15.19 11.06 8.65
CA LEU A 272 -14.04 10.17 8.75
C LEU A 272 -14.46 8.86 9.42
N LEU A 273 -13.72 7.79 9.16
CA LEU A 273 -13.80 6.55 9.93
C LEU A 273 -12.63 6.53 10.92
N ALA A 274 -12.90 6.32 12.20
CA ALA A 274 -11.84 6.00 13.16
C ALA A 274 -11.58 4.50 13.17
N ILE A 275 -10.30 4.11 13.29
CA ILE A 275 -9.90 2.74 13.62
C ILE A 275 -9.17 2.75 14.96
N GLY A 276 -9.53 1.83 15.84
CA GLY A 276 -8.88 1.67 17.14
C GLY A 276 -9.83 1.86 18.32
N GLY A 277 -9.42 2.68 19.28
CA GLY A 277 -10.07 2.88 20.57
C GLY A 277 -9.81 1.74 21.55
N TRP A 278 -10.02 1.99 22.83
CA TRP A 278 -9.73 1.10 23.97
C TRP A 278 -9.96 -0.41 23.73
N SER A 279 -11.13 -0.79 23.20
CA SER A 279 -11.52 -2.19 22.98
C SER A 279 -10.75 -2.90 21.86
N PHE A 280 -10.04 -2.17 20.99
CA PHE A 280 -9.19 -2.72 19.93
C PHE A 280 -7.85 -3.24 20.46
N GLY A 281 -7.34 -2.61 21.52
CA GLY A 281 -6.05 -2.91 22.16
C GLY A 281 -4.82 -2.56 21.31
N THR A 282 -3.63 -2.64 21.91
CA THR A 282 -2.38 -2.26 21.22
C THR A 282 -1.89 -3.30 20.20
N LYS A 283 -2.00 -4.60 20.50
CA LYS A 283 -1.34 -5.67 19.74
C LYS A 283 -1.69 -5.66 18.25
N LYS A 284 -2.94 -5.36 17.88
CA LYS A 284 -3.37 -5.24 16.47
C LYS A 284 -2.67 -4.10 15.72
N PHE A 285 -2.40 -2.98 16.38
CA PHE A 285 -1.61 -1.88 15.82
C PHE A 285 -0.12 -2.20 15.77
N GLN A 286 0.41 -2.95 16.74
CA GLN A 286 1.80 -3.43 16.71
C GLN A 286 2.01 -4.35 15.49
N ASP A 287 1.22 -5.41 15.36
CA ASP A 287 1.27 -6.38 14.26
C ASP A 287 1.09 -5.73 12.88
N MET A 288 0.25 -4.69 12.79
CA MET A 288 0.03 -3.94 11.56
C MET A 288 1.19 -2.97 11.25
N SER A 289 1.71 -2.26 12.25
CA SER A 289 2.74 -1.23 12.06
C SER A 289 4.16 -1.76 11.94
N GLU A 290 4.44 -2.96 12.45
CA GLU A 290 5.76 -3.60 12.55
C GLU A 290 6.59 -3.56 11.24
N THR A 291 5.99 -4.02 10.13
CA THR A 291 6.69 -4.16 8.85
C THR A 291 6.15 -3.22 7.78
N ARG A 292 6.95 -2.93 6.74
CA ARG A 292 6.43 -2.21 5.56
C ARG A 292 5.29 -2.98 4.90
N TYR A 293 5.43 -4.30 4.76
CA TYR A 293 4.40 -5.17 4.19
C TYR A 293 3.06 -5.03 4.93
N SER A 294 3.04 -5.25 6.25
CA SER A 294 1.82 -5.18 7.06
C SER A 294 1.17 -3.79 7.03
N ARG A 295 1.96 -2.70 7.02
CA ARG A 295 1.45 -1.33 6.87
C ARG A 295 0.83 -1.10 5.51
N GLN A 296 1.52 -1.49 4.43
CA GLN A 296 1.00 -1.32 3.06
C GLN A 296 -0.26 -2.18 2.83
N THR A 297 -0.32 -3.41 3.33
CA THR A 297 -1.55 -4.24 3.31
C THR A 297 -2.72 -3.53 3.98
N PHE A 298 -2.48 -2.87 5.11
CA PHE A 298 -3.50 -2.04 5.76
C PHE A 298 -3.88 -0.82 4.88
N ILE A 299 -2.90 -0.02 4.45
CA ILE A 299 -3.11 1.21 3.65
C ILE A 299 -3.93 0.94 2.38
N PHE A 300 -3.55 -0.08 1.59
CA PHE A 300 -4.20 -0.42 0.33
C PHE A 300 -5.54 -1.15 0.52
N SER A 301 -5.85 -1.63 1.72
CA SER A 301 -7.23 -1.99 2.09
C SER A 301 -8.06 -0.79 2.55
N ALA A 302 -7.44 0.19 3.20
CA ALA A 302 -8.14 1.32 3.78
C ALA A 302 -8.66 2.30 2.73
N ILE A 303 -7.84 2.62 1.72
CA ILE A 303 -8.20 3.57 0.65
C ILE A 303 -9.51 3.17 -0.08
N PRO A 304 -9.65 1.97 -0.67
CA PRO A 304 -10.92 1.57 -1.31
C PRO A 304 -12.07 1.50 -0.29
N PHE A 305 -11.86 0.87 0.88
CA PHE A 305 -12.89 0.75 1.91
C PHE A 305 -13.53 2.10 2.29
N LEU A 306 -12.70 3.15 2.42
CA LEU A 306 -13.12 4.53 2.67
C LEU A 306 -13.83 5.16 1.46
N ARG A 307 -13.26 5.01 0.25
CA ARG A 307 -13.81 5.62 -0.97
C ARG A 307 -15.14 5.02 -1.40
N ASP A 308 -15.30 3.71 -1.30
CA ASP A 308 -16.51 2.97 -1.69
C ASP A 308 -17.70 3.31 -0.78
N ARG A 309 -17.42 3.55 0.52
CA ARG A 309 -18.40 4.01 1.52
C ARG A 309 -18.56 5.53 1.55
N GLY A 310 -17.80 6.28 0.73
CA GLY A 310 -17.91 7.73 0.63
C GLY A 310 -17.35 8.52 1.81
N PHE A 311 -16.43 7.97 2.59
CA PHE A 311 -15.70 8.69 3.64
C PHE A 311 -14.74 9.75 3.05
N ASP A 312 -14.53 10.83 3.81
CA ASP A 312 -13.59 11.91 3.52
C ASP A 312 -12.19 11.70 4.14
N GLY A 313 -11.99 10.68 4.98
CA GLY A 313 -10.70 10.43 5.64
C GLY A 313 -10.70 9.32 6.70
N LEU A 314 -9.55 9.14 7.32
CA LEU A 314 -9.24 8.12 8.34
C LEU A 314 -8.68 8.78 9.61
N ASP A 315 -9.16 8.35 10.77
CA ASP A 315 -8.66 8.74 12.09
C ASP A 315 -8.00 7.51 12.77
N ILE A 316 -6.79 7.67 13.29
CA ILE A 316 -6.03 6.59 13.94
C ILE A 316 -6.08 6.76 15.46
N ASP A 317 -6.78 5.86 16.14
CA ASP A 317 -6.97 5.86 17.59
C ASP A 317 -6.23 4.68 18.24
N TRP A 318 -4.89 4.73 18.21
CA TRP A 318 -4.06 3.72 18.89
C TRP A 318 -3.88 4.13 20.35
N GLU A 319 -4.49 3.36 21.25
CA GLU A 319 -4.40 3.54 22.71
C GLU A 319 -3.51 2.49 23.40
N TYR A 320 -2.20 2.68 23.62
CA TYR A 320 -1.29 3.69 23.06
C TYR A 320 -0.01 2.99 22.54
N PRO A 321 0.68 3.55 21.52
CA PRO A 321 2.02 3.09 21.15
C PRO A 321 2.98 3.23 22.35
N LYS A 322 3.87 2.24 22.56
CA LYS A 322 4.77 2.23 23.72
C LYS A 322 6.15 1.65 23.38
N GLY A 323 7.21 2.39 23.71
CA GLY A 323 8.59 1.98 23.46
C GLY A 323 9.12 2.42 22.08
N ALA A 324 10.38 2.10 21.80
CA ALA A 324 11.11 2.64 20.65
C ALA A 324 10.51 2.21 19.30
N ASP A 325 10.14 0.93 19.18
CA ASP A 325 9.66 0.37 17.91
C ASP A 325 8.24 0.83 17.59
N ASP A 326 7.29 0.75 18.53
CA ASP A 326 5.93 1.32 18.36
C ASP A 326 5.99 2.79 17.94
N LYS A 327 6.82 3.60 18.62
CA LYS A 327 6.98 5.03 18.35
C LYS A 327 7.52 5.31 16.94
N LYS A 328 8.47 4.51 16.46
CA LYS A 328 9.01 4.58 15.10
C LYS A 328 8.01 4.07 14.06
N ASN A 329 7.35 2.95 14.34
CA ASN A 329 6.43 2.28 13.43
C ASN A 329 5.12 3.05 13.26
N TYR A 330 4.66 3.76 14.30
CA TYR A 330 3.54 4.70 14.21
C TYR A 330 3.85 5.89 13.28
N VAL A 331 5.06 6.47 13.37
CA VAL A 331 5.51 7.50 12.41
C VAL A 331 5.56 6.97 10.99
N LEU A 332 6.08 5.75 10.78
CA LEU A 332 6.12 5.12 9.45
C LEU A 332 4.72 4.83 8.91
N LEU A 333 3.77 4.41 9.76
CA LEU A 333 2.36 4.22 9.40
C LEU A 333 1.70 5.53 8.96
N LEU A 334 1.80 6.60 9.76
CA LEU A 334 1.21 7.90 9.42
C LEU A 334 1.86 8.50 8.16
N LYS A 335 3.18 8.34 8.00
CA LYS A 335 3.90 8.71 6.79
C LYS A 335 3.34 7.98 5.56
N GLU A 336 3.34 6.66 5.60
CA GLU A 336 2.99 5.83 4.45
C GLU A 336 1.49 5.95 4.09
N LEU A 337 0.59 6.09 5.08
CA LEU A 337 -0.82 6.47 4.86
C LEU A 337 -0.92 7.81 4.13
N ARG A 338 -0.18 8.82 4.60
CA ARG A 338 -0.26 10.18 4.05
C ARG A 338 0.27 10.26 2.62
N GLU A 339 1.41 9.62 2.35
CA GLU A 339 1.99 9.51 1.01
C GLU A 339 1.03 8.81 0.03
N ALA A 340 0.37 7.73 0.47
CA ALA A 340 -0.63 7.03 -0.35
C ALA A 340 -1.91 7.87 -0.59
N PHE A 341 -2.38 8.63 0.41
CA PHE A 341 -3.52 9.54 0.26
C PHE A 341 -3.21 10.73 -0.68
N ASP A 342 -2.01 11.33 -0.60
CA ASP A 342 -1.57 12.37 -1.55
C ASP A 342 -1.42 11.80 -2.98
N ALA A 343 -0.96 10.55 -3.15
CA ALA A 343 -0.81 9.90 -4.45
C ALA A 343 -2.14 9.46 -5.10
N GLU A 344 -3.07 8.91 -4.32
CA GLU A 344 -4.42 8.55 -4.79
C GLU A 344 -5.21 9.80 -5.23
N SER A 345 -5.10 10.90 -4.49
CA SER A 345 -5.80 12.15 -4.82
C SER A 345 -5.42 12.69 -6.20
N GLN A 346 -4.15 12.55 -6.57
CA GLN A 346 -3.63 12.91 -7.89
C GLN A 346 -4.12 11.94 -8.99
N GLU A 347 -4.15 10.64 -8.68
CA GLU A 347 -4.59 9.57 -9.58
C GLU A 347 -6.06 9.71 -9.96
N VAL A 348 -6.95 9.64 -8.97
CA VAL A 348 -8.41 9.61 -9.19
C VAL A 348 -9.03 11.01 -9.28
N LYS A 349 -8.23 12.07 -9.09
CA LYS A 349 -8.62 13.50 -9.18
C LYS A 349 -9.78 13.88 -8.25
N LYS A 350 -9.87 13.20 -7.10
CA LYS A 350 -10.80 13.50 -5.99
C LYS A 350 -10.04 14.26 -4.89
N PRO A 351 -10.74 15.04 -4.04
CA PRO A 351 -10.14 15.60 -2.83
C PRO A 351 -9.46 14.51 -1.99
N ARG A 352 -8.23 14.78 -1.54
CA ARG A 352 -7.44 13.85 -0.72
C ARG A 352 -8.21 13.43 0.54
N LEU A 353 -8.06 12.16 0.90
CA LEU A 353 -8.51 11.63 2.20
C LEU A 353 -7.78 12.34 3.35
N LEU A 354 -8.52 12.88 4.30
CA LEU A 354 -7.96 13.44 5.54
C LEU A 354 -7.30 12.33 6.36
N LEU A 355 -6.20 12.65 7.03
CA LEU A 355 -5.55 11.75 7.99
C LEU A 355 -5.44 12.45 9.35
N THR A 356 -6.06 11.88 10.38
CA THR A 356 -6.08 12.42 11.74
C THR A 356 -5.71 11.34 12.76
N ALA A 357 -5.52 11.72 14.01
CA ALA A 357 -5.34 10.76 15.10
C ALA A 357 -5.90 11.30 16.42
N ALA A 358 -6.47 10.39 17.23
CA ALA A 358 -6.72 10.62 18.64
C ALA A 358 -5.44 10.36 19.44
N VAL A 359 -5.12 11.23 20.41
CA VAL A 359 -3.83 11.20 21.12
C VAL A 359 -3.94 11.50 22.62
N PRO A 360 -3.08 10.88 23.47
CA PRO A 360 -3.18 10.98 24.92
C PRO A 360 -2.68 12.30 25.51
N VAL A 361 -3.20 12.59 26.71
CA VAL A 361 -2.78 13.71 27.56
C VAL A 361 -1.73 13.34 28.62
N GLY A 362 -1.61 12.06 28.98
CA GLY A 362 -0.65 11.58 29.97
C GLY A 362 0.81 11.76 29.53
N PRO A 363 1.66 12.48 30.28
CA PRO A 363 3.04 12.78 29.87
C PRO A 363 3.88 11.56 29.50
N ASP A 364 3.75 10.46 30.26
CA ASP A 364 4.51 9.24 30.05
C ASP A 364 4.14 8.50 28.76
N ASN A 365 2.84 8.50 28.40
CA ASN A 365 2.36 7.95 27.13
C ASN A 365 2.92 8.77 25.95
N VAL A 366 2.88 10.10 26.03
CA VAL A 366 3.41 11.00 25.00
C VAL A 366 4.94 10.89 24.89
N ASN A 367 5.65 10.74 26.01
CA ASN A 367 7.10 10.50 26.03
C ASN A 367 7.46 9.16 25.34
N SER A 368 6.76 8.09 25.71
CA SER A 368 7.06 6.72 25.27
C SER A 368 6.65 6.45 23.82
N GLY A 369 5.45 6.86 23.41
CA GLY A 369 4.84 6.45 22.14
C GLY A 369 4.95 7.43 20.98
N TYR A 370 5.17 8.73 21.23
CA TYR A 370 4.94 9.76 20.20
C TYR A 370 6.21 10.57 19.88
N ASP A 371 6.61 10.55 18.61
CA ASP A 371 7.51 11.55 18.02
C ASP A 371 6.67 12.71 17.47
N VAL A 372 6.34 13.65 18.37
CA VAL A 372 5.32 14.68 18.14
C VAL A 372 5.56 15.52 16.88
N PRO A 373 6.77 16.02 16.56
CA PRO A 373 7.02 16.75 15.31
C PRO A 373 6.78 15.90 14.06
N ALA A 374 7.21 14.63 14.06
CA ALA A 374 7.03 13.74 12.93
C ALA A 374 5.55 13.38 12.73
N VAL A 375 4.85 12.99 13.79
CA VAL A 375 3.40 12.73 13.80
C VAL A 375 2.62 13.96 13.31
N ALA A 376 2.91 15.15 13.85
CA ALA A 376 2.24 16.39 13.47
C ALA A 376 2.54 16.86 12.04
N SER A 377 3.58 16.34 11.37
CA SER A 377 3.90 16.67 9.98
C SER A 377 2.91 16.02 8.99
N TYR A 378 2.55 14.75 9.22
CA TYR A 378 1.72 13.96 8.30
C TYR A 378 0.22 14.17 8.49
N LEU A 379 -0.23 14.29 9.74
CA LEU A 379 -1.64 14.50 10.09
C LEU A 379 -2.17 15.86 9.63
N ASP A 380 -3.44 15.92 9.23
CA ASP A 380 -4.16 17.18 8.94
C ASP A 380 -4.53 17.92 10.23
N PHE A 381 -4.98 17.18 11.25
CA PHE A 381 -5.17 17.68 12.61
C PHE A 381 -5.06 16.54 13.65
N ILE A 382 -4.95 16.93 14.91
CA ILE A 382 -4.66 16.07 16.06
C ILE A 382 -5.82 16.23 17.07
N ASN A 383 -6.52 15.14 17.37
CA ASN A 383 -7.62 15.09 18.33
C ASN A 383 -7.04 14.79 19.73
N LEU A 384 -6.75 15.84 20.51
CA LEU A 384 -6.20 15.68 21.86
C LEU A 384 -7.31 15.20 22.80
N MET A 385 -7.18 13.99 23.35
CA MET A 385 -8.17 13.39 24.25
C MET A 385 -8.12 14.01 25.65
N ALA A 386 -8.59 15.25 25.77
CA ALA A 386 -8.50 16.08 26.97
C ALA A 386 -9.59 15.78 28.01
N TYR A 387 -9.74 14.50 28.31
CA TYR A 387 -10.65 13.87 29.27
C TYR A 387 -9.99 12.60 29.81
N ASP A 388 -10.65 11.88 30.72
CA ASP A 388 -10.08 10.72 31.44
C ASP A 388 -8.74 11.02 32.13
N PHE A 389 -8.53 12.26 32.58
CA PHE A 389 -7.39 12.62 33.43
C PHE A 389 -7.44 11.91 34.78
N HIS A 390 -8.64 11.74 35.32
CA HIS A 390 -8.92 11.07 36.58
C HIS A 390 -10.18 10.19 36.48
N GLY A 391 -10.20 9.08 37.22
CA GLY A 391 -11.30 8.12 37.21
C GLY A 391 -11.06 6.95 38.17
N LYS A 392 -11.92 5.92 38.10
CA LYS A 392 -12.02 4.78 39.04
C LYS A 392 -10.74 3.97 39.32
N TRP A 393 -9.64 4.23 38.60
CA TRP A 393 -8.31 3.69 38.82
C TRP A 393 -7.55 4.40 39.96
N GLU A 394 -7.95 5.62 40.33
CA GLU A 394 -7.40 6.35 41.47
C GLU A 394 -8.14 6.04 42.78
N LYS A 395 -7.44 6.20 43.92
CA LYS A 395 -8.00 6.01 45.28
C LYS A 395 -8.65 7.27 45.86
N GLN A 396 -8.80 8.31 45.05
CA GLN A 396 -9.36 9.61 45.43
C GLN A 396 -10.15 10.19 44.25
N ALA A 397 -11.21 10.92 44.53
CA ALA A 397 -12.04 11.57 43.52
C ALA A 397 -11.24 12.66 42.79
N GLY A 398 -11.15 12.56 41.47
CA GLY A 398 -10.54 13.57 40.59
C GLY A 398 -11.46 13.88 39.41
N HIS A 399 -11.31 15.07 38.82
CA HIS A 399 -12.22 15.53 37.77
C HIS A 399 -11.92 14.86 36.41
N ASN A 400 -12.95 14.59 35.60
CA ASN A 400 -12.78 13.96 34.27
C ASN A 400 -11.87 14.77 33.34
N ALA A 401 -12.20 16.06 33.17
CA ALA A 401 -11.54 16.99 32.25
C ALA A 401 -11.32 18.40 32.86
N PRO A 402 -10.53 18.57 33.93
CA PRO A 402 -10.32 19.89 34.55
C PRO A 402 -9.56 20.82 33.60
N LEU A 403 -10.00 22.08 33.44
CA LEU A 403 -9.35 23.03 32.52
C LEU A 403 -7.95 23.41 33.04
N PHE A 404 -7.87 23.70 34.35
CA PHE A 404 -6.64 23.86 35.11
C PHE A 404 -6.62 22.86 36.25
N ALA A 405 -5.44 22.45 36.73
CA ALA A 405 -5.35 21.56 37.89
C ALA A 405 -5.59 22.33 39.20
N PRO A 406 -6.23 21.71 40.21
CA PRO A 406 -6.51 22.36 41.48
C PRO A 406 -5.23 22.58 42.30
N SER A 407 -5.22 23.59 43.17
CA SER A 407 -4.10 23.89 44.07
C SER A 407 -3.74 22.72 45.00
N SER A 408 -4.74 21.88 45.34
CA SER A 408 -4.61 20.71 46.22
C SER A 408 -3.92 19.49 45.58
N ASP A 409 -3.62 19.53 44.27
CA ASP A 409 -2.92 18.43 43.60
C ASP A 409 -1.42 18.39 43.95
N SER A 410 -0.85 17.20 43.89
CA SER A 410 0.61 17.03 43.90
C SER A 410 1.22 17.58 42.60
N GLU A 411 2.49 18.00 42.64
CA GLU A 411 3.17 18.55 41.47
C GLU A 411 3.19 17.60 40.25
N TRP A 412 3.08 16.28 40.47
CA TRP A 412 2.89 15.34 39.37
C TRP A 412 1.45 15.37 38.81
N ARG A 413 0.41 15.31 39.66
CA ARG A 413 -1.00 15.35 39.20
C ARG A 413 -1.39 16.71 38.62
N LYS A 414 -0.73 17.81 39.00
CA LYS A 414 -0.90 19.14 38.37
C LYS A 414 -0.67 19.16 36.84
N GLN A 415 0.02 18.15 36.29
CA GLN A 415 0.17 17.98 34.85
C GLN A 415 -1.12 17.51 34.15
N LEU A 416 -2.08 16.95 34.89
CA LEU A 416 -3.30 16.31 34.41
C LEU A 416 -4.46 17.31 34.30
N SER A 417 -4.30 18.29 33.40
CA SER A 417 -5.36 19.24 33.04
C SER A 417 -5.32 19.59 31.56
N VAL A 418 -6.46 20.00 30.99
CA VAL A 418 -6.62 20.33 29.56
C VAL A 418 -5.54 21.34 29.11
N SER A 419 -5.31 22.38 29.93
CA SER A 419 -4.35 23.43 29.62
C SER A 419 -2.89 22.96 29.61
N ASN A 420 -2.43 22.21 30.61
CA ASN A 420 -1.06 21.70 30.60
C ASN A 420 -0.84 20.61 29.54
N ALA A 421 -1.85 19.77 29.28
CA ALA A 421 -1.73 18.74 28.25
C ALA A 421 -1.60 19.34 26.84
N ALA A 422 -2.43 20.32 26.49
CA ALA A 422 -2.32 21.02 25.22
C ALA A 422 -0.97 21.75 25.08
N GLU A 423 -0.55 22.48 26.12
CA GLU A 423 0.75 23.15 26.13
C GLU A 423 1.92 22.16 26.10
N MET A 424 1.79 20.95 26.68
CA MET A 424 2.80 19.89 26.56
C MET A 424 2.98 19.45 25.11
N TRP A 425 1.90 19.26 24.36
CA TRP A 425 1.96 18.92 22.94
C TRP A 425 2.61 20.06 22.13
N VAL A 426 2.29 21.32 22.42
CA VAL A 426 2.94 22.49 21.80
C VAL A 426 4.45 22.54 22.12
N ARG A 427 4.84 22.38 23.41
CA ARG A 427 6.25 22.32 23.84
C ARG A 427 7.03 21.17 23.21
N LYS A 428 6.34 20.11 22.76
CA LYS A 428 6.91 18.97 22.02
C LYS A 428 6.90 19.15 20.49
N GLY A 429 6.39 20.27 19.98
CA GLY A 429 6.46 20.64 18.55
C GLY A 429 5.15 20.46 17.76
N ALA A 430 4.01 20.20 18.40
CA ALA A 430 2.73 20.19 17.70
C ALA A 430 2.26 21.63 17.38
N PRO A 431 1.88 21.96 16.13
CA PRO A 431 1.31 23.27 15.80
C PRO A 431 -0.06 23.49 16.47
N LYS A 432 -0.28 24.66 17.08
CA LYS A 432 -1.56 24.99 17.74
C LYS A 432 -2.75 24.93 16.77
N ASP A 433 -2.54 25.32 15.52
CA ASP A 433 -3.48 25.27 14.38
C ASP A 433 -3.83 23.84 13.89
N LYS A 434 -3.12 22.81 14.39
CA LYS A 434 -3.47 21.39 14.24
C LYS A 434 -4.06 20.75 15.49
N LEU A 435 -3.88 21.31 16.69
CA LEU A 435 -4.39 20.74 17.94
C LEU A 435 -5.87 21.06 18.16
N VAL A 436 -6.73 20.05 18.05
CA VAL A 436 -8.16 20.11 18.35
C VAL A 436 -8.39 19.54 19.74
N ILE A 437 -9.04 20.30 20.63
CA ILE A 437 -9.11 19.98 22.06
C ILE A 437 -10.37 19.17 22.38
N GLY A 438 -10.21 17.98 22.96
CA GLY A 438 -11.31 17.10 23.39
C GLY A 438 -12.16 17.67 24.52
N MET A 439 -13.46 17.42 24.43
CA MET A 439 -14.51 17.87 25.34
C MET A 439 -15.42 16.66 25.64
N PRO A 440 -15.53 16.19 26.89
CA PRO A 440 -16.39 15.06 27.22
C PRO A 440 -17.85 15.51 27.36
N THR A 441 -18.78 14.72 26.82
CA THR A 441 -20.23 14.80 27.13
C THR A 441 -20.61 13.77 28.20
N TYR A 442 -19.68 13.46 29.10
CA TYR A 442 -19.80 12.44 30.13
C TYR A 442 -18.98 12.82 31.38
N GLY A 443 -19.27 12.16 32.50
CA GLY A 443 -18.52 12.29 33.74
C GLY A 443 -17.88 10.98 34.19
N ARG A 444 -16.72 11.07 34.84
CA ARG A 444 -16.09 9.95 35.55
C ARG A 444 -16.55 9.95 37.00
N THR A 445 -16.88 8.78 37.52
CA THR A 445 -17.62 8.64 38.79
C THR A 445 -16.88 7.82 39.84
N PHE A 446 -17.07 8.18 41.10
CA PHE A 446 -16.45 7.56 42.26
C PHE A 446 -17.51 7.26 43.34
N THR A 447 -17.26 6.22 44.14
CA THR A 447 -17.92 6.03 45.43
C THR A 447 -16.97 6.53 46.52
N LEU A 448 -17.38 7.53 47.29
CA LEU A 448 -16.61 8.16 48.35
C LEU A 448 -16.47 7.22 49.56
N SER A 449 -15.28 7.15 50.16
CA SER A 449 -15.07 6.37 51.41
C SER A 449 -15.80 6.97 52.62
N ASN A 450 -16.19 8.25 52.54
CA ASN A 450 -17.00 8.94 53.54
C ASN A 450 -17.82 10.05 52.85
N PRO A 451 -19.16 10.00 52.83
CA PRO A 451 -20.00 10.99 52.14
C PRO A 451 -19.92 12.41 52.73
N LYS A 452 -19.31 12.60 53.90
CA LYS A 452 -19.01 13.94 54.45
C LYS A 452 -17.78 14.58 53.82
N ASN A 453 -16.90 13.78 53.20
CA ASN A 453 -15.70 14.24 52.52
C ASN A 453 -15.94 14.12 51.02
N TYR A 454 -16.43 15.20 50.40
CA TYR A 454 -16.91 15.21 49.00
C TYR A 454 -16.23 16.25 48.10
N GLN A 455 -15.18 16.92 48.60
CA GLN A 455 -14.37 17.84 47.80
C GLN A 455 -13.55 17.06 46.76
N VAL A 456 -12.96 17.75 45.78
CA VAL A 456 -11.90 17.16 44.93
C VAL A 456 -10.78 16.59 45.82
N ASN A 457 -10.17 15.50 45.38
CA ASN A 457 -9.17 14.71 46.11
C ASN A 457 -9.66 14.05 47.42
N ALA A 458 -10.98 13.96 47.65
CA ALA A 458 -11.52 13.13 48.73
C ALA A 458 -11.29 11.63 48.49
N PRO A 459 -10.99 10.82 49.53
CA PRO A 459 -10.80 9.37 49.38
C PRO A 459 -12.02 8.63 48.81
N ALA A 460 -11.76 7.70 47.89
CA ALA A 460 -12.77 6.88 47.23
C ALA A 460 -12.53 5.38 47.47
N SER A 461 -13.60 4.60 47.61
CA SER A 461 -13.57 3.14 47.70
C SER A 461 -13.54 2.44 46.34
N GLY A 462 -13.84 3.16 45.25
CA GLY A 462 -13.83 2.67 43.88
C GLY A 462 -14.65 3.57 42.95
N GLY A 463 -15.03 3.03 41.80
CA GLY A 463 -15.93 3.72 40.86
C GLY A 463 -17.33 3.99 41.44
N GLY A 464 -18.04 4.93 40.84
CA GLY A 464 -19.46 5.15 41.12
C GLY A 464 -20.34 4.04 40.53
N LYS A 465 -21.59 3.99 40.98
CA LYS A 465 -22.64 3.08 40.50
C LYS A 465 -22.88 3.30 39.00
N ALA A 466 -23.18 2.22 38.29
CA ALA A 466 -23.37 2.25 36.84
C ALA A 466 -24.68 2.96 36.45
N GLY A 467 -24.65 3.72 35.36
CA GLY A 467 -25.83 4.43 34.83
C GLY A 467 -26.92 3.50 34.27
N THR A 468 -28.16 3.98 34.27
CA THR A 468 -29.34 3.28 33.74
C THR A 468 -29.18 2.87 32.27
N TYR A 469 -28.48 3.70 31.48
CA TYR A 469 -28.40 3.59 30.02
C TYR A 469 -26.98 3.30 29.55
N THR A 470 -25.95 3.89 30.17
CA THR A 470 -24.53 3.63 29.87
C THR A 470 -24.03 2.31 30.47
N LYS A 471 -24.51 1.94 31.66
CA LYS A 471 -24.26 0.67 32.36
C LYS A 471 -22.80 0.36 32.72
N GLU A 472 -21.88 1.31 32.64
CA GLU A 472 -20.51 1.17 33.15
C GLU A 472 -20.36 1.78 34.55
N SER A 473 -19.81 1.03 35.52
CA SER A 473 -19.43 1.61 36.82
C SER A 473 -18.21 2.51 36.67
N GLY A 474 -18.25 3.71 37.25
CA GLY A 474 -17.22 4.75 37.09
C GLY A 474 -17.43 5.72 35.93
N PHE A 475 -18.60 5.69 35.27
CA PHE A 475 -18.93 6.49 34.09
C PHE A 475 -20.43 6.83 34.07
N LEU A 476 -20.79 8.03 33.61
CA LEU A 476 -22.18 8.44 33.31
C LEU A 476 -22.21 9.41 32.12
N ALA A 477 -23.19 9.29 31.24
CA ALA A 477 -23.44 10.28 30.18
C ALA A 477 -24.00 11.60 30.76
N TYR A 478 -23.89 12.74 30.05
CA TYR A 478 -24.42 14.02 30.54
C TYR A 478 -25.90 13.95 30.87
N TYR A 479 -26.71 13.27 30.04
CA TYR A 479 -28.13 13.09 30.31
C TYR A 479 -28.42 12.27 31.61
N GLU A 480 -27.56 11.35 32.02
CA GLU A 480 -27.68 10.63 33.31
C GLU A 480 -27.32 11.53 34.51
N ILE A 481 -26.36 12.43 34.31
CA ILE A 481 -25.95 13.43 35.31
C ILE A 481 -27.06 14.49 35.47
N CYS A 482 -27.74 14.86 34.38
CA CYS A 482 -28.97 15.65 34.41
C CYS A 482 -30.10 14.97 35.20
N GLU A 483 -30.29 13.65 35.06
CA GLU A 483 -31.25 12.90 35.90
C GLU A 483 -30.87 12.99 37.40
N MET A 484 -29.60 12.81 37.77
CA MET A 484 -29.14 12.97 39.16
C MET A 484 -29.38 14.39 39.71
N LEU A 485 -29.01 15.43 38.94
CA LEU A 485 -29.16 16.83 39.33
C LEU A 485 -30.63 17.21 39.52
N ARG A 486 -31.52 16.77 38.62
CA ARG A 486 -32.97 16.96 38.74
C ARG A 486 -33.60 16.10 39.83
N GLY A 487 -32.98 14.98 40.21
CA GLY A 487 -33.30 14.18 41.40
C GLY A 487 -32.96 14.87 42.73
N GLY A 488 -32.29 16.03 42.69
CA GLY A 488 -31.94 16.80 43.88
C GLY A 488 -30.56 16.49 44.46
N ALA A 489 -29.66 15.92 43.67
CA ALA A 489 -28.24 15.85 43.99
C ALA A 489 -27.62 17.26 44.19
N LYS A 490 -26.38 17.31 44.67
CA LYS A 490 -25.68 18.55 45.00
C LYS A 490 -24.69 18.95 43.90
N TYR A 491 -25.00 20.00 43.13
CA TYR A 491 -24.05 20.63 42.21
C TYR A 491 -23.05 21.49 42.98
N ILE A 492 -21.78 21.36 42.64
CA ILE A 492 -20.67 22.18 43.15
C ILE A 492 -19.87 22.70 41.96
N TRP A 493 -19.55 24.00 41.98
CA TRP A 493 -18.61 24.60 41.03
C TRP A 493 -17.23 24.76 41.66
N ASP A 494 -16.19 24.31 40.95
CA ASP A 494 -14.80 24.56 41.33
C ASP A 494 -14.22 25.75 40.55
N PRO A 495 -13.85 26.86 41.23
CA PRO A 495 -13.33 28.05 40.58
C PRO A 495 -11.83 27.99 40.23
N GLU A 496 -11.09 26.98 40.71
CA GLU A 496 -9.69 26.77 40.33
C GLU A 496 -9.61 25.90 39.07
N MET A 497 -10.41 24.83 39.00
CA MET A 497 -10.42 23.92 37.85
C MET A 497 -11.32 24.40 36.67
N GLU A 498 -12.18 25.40 36.91
CA GLU A 498 -13.23 25.91 36.01
C GLU A 498 -14.21 24.82 35.49
N VAL A 499 -14.62 23.92 36.37
CA VAL A 499 -15.51 22.78 36.07
C VAL A 499 -16.46 22.45 37.23
N PRO A 500 -17.62 21.83 36.96
CA PRO A 500 -18.53 21.36 37.99
C PRO A 500 -18.21 19.94 38.49
N TYR A 501 -18.75 19.59 39.65
CA TYR A 501 -18.96 18.19 40.03
C TYR A 501 -20.25 18.04 40.82
N VAL A 502 -20.86 16.85 40.78
CA VAL A 502 -22.11 16.54 41.49
C VAL A 502 -21.90 15.45 42.54
N VAL A 503 -22.59 15.60 43.66
CA VAL A 503 -22.53 14.67 44.81
C VAL A 503 -23.95 14.22 45.18
N ASP A 504 -24.18 12.92 45.27
CA ASP A 504 -25.41 12.35 45.83
C ASP A 504 -25.11 11.21 46.80
N GLY A 505 -25.34 11.45 48.09
CA GLY A 505 -24.96 10.53 49.15
C GLY A 505 -23.46 10.22 49.15
N ASP A 506 -23.10 8.98 48.80
CA ASP A 506 -21.74 8.48 48.64
C ASP A 506 -21.21 8.57 47.19
N GLN A 507 -22.03 8.99 46.23
CA GLN A 507 -21.65 9.09 44.81
C GLN A 507 -21.10 10.46 44.48
N TRP A 508 -20.00 10.49 43.73
CA TRP A 508 -19.32 11.71 43.26
C TRP A 508 -19.06 11.60 41.75
N VAL A 509 -19.29 12.68 41.01
CA VAL A 509 -19.14 12.70 39.54
C VAL A 509 -18.51 14.03 39.10
N GLY A 510 -17.35 13.96 38.45
CA GLY A 510 -16.73 15.12 37.76
C GLY A 510 -17.08 15.07 36.28
N PHE A 511 -17.63 16.16 35.74
CA PHE A 511 -18.26 16.23 34.41
C PHE A 511 -18.18 17.64 33.82
N ASP A 512 -18.63 17.80 32.57
CA ASP A 512 -18.72 19.10 31.91
C ASP A 512 -20.19 19.53 31.72
N ASP A 513 -20.44 20.82 31.89
CA ASP A 513 -21.74 21.48 31.68
C ASP A 513 -21.62 22.66 30.69
N GLU A 514 -22.74 23.32 30.35
CA GLU A 514 -22.68 24.49 29.46
C GLU A 514 -21.73 25.59 29.96
N ARG A 515 -21.54 25.75 31.27
CA ARG A 515 -20.65 26.78 31.84
C ARG A 515 -19.18 26.42 31.63
N SER A 516 -18.76 25.22 31.98
CA SER A 516 -17.38 24.77 31.83
C SER A 516 -16.96 24.66 30.37
N LEU A 517 -17.82 24.13 29.49
CA LEU A 517 -17.54 24.06 28.06
C LEU A 517 -17.43 25.46 27.44
N ARG A 518 -18.31 26.41 27.79
CA ARG A 518 -18.17 27.81 27.35
C ARG A 518 -16.85 28.44 27.79
N ASN A 519 -16.36 28.12 28.99
CA ASN A 519 -15.06 28.59 29.46
C ASN A 519 -13.91 27.92 28.68
N LYS A 520 -13.97 26.61 28.44
CA LYS A 520 -13.00 25.87 27.61
C LYS A 520 -12.93 26.38 26.17
N ILE A 521 -14.05 26.72 25.52
CA ILE A 521 -14.03 27.36 24.19
C ILE A 521 -13.39 28.75 24.26
N LYS A 522 -13.74 29.59 25.25
CA LYS A 522 -13.13 30.92 25.42
C LYS A 522 -11.62 30.83 25.64
N TRP A 523 -11.17 29.86 26.43
CA TRP A 523 -9.75 29.54 26.60
C TRP A 523 -9.10 29.08 25.29
N LEU A 524 -9.68 28.13 24.54
CA LEU A 524 -9.04 27.61 23.33
C LEU A 524 -8.96 28.65 22.20
N LYS A 525 -9.98 29.51 22.06
CA LYS A 525 -9.97 30.65 21.12
C LYS A 525 -8.93 31.71 21.54
N LYS A 526 -8.75 31.97 22.84
CA LYS A 526 -7.70 32.86 23.38
C LYS A 526 -6.30 32.32 23.12
N GLU A 527 -6.09 31.02 23.31
CA GLU A 527 -4.78 30.38 23.17
C GLU A 527 -4.40 30.04 21.72
N GLY A 528 -5.35 30.11 20.77
CA GLY A 528 -5.11 29.93 19.34
C GLY A 528 -5.11 28.48 18.87
N TYR A 529 -5.86 27.59 19.53
CA TYR A 529 -5.99 26.19 19.14
C TYR A 529 -6.93 25.98 17.95
N ALA A 530 -6.78 24.85 17.26
CA ALA A 530 -7.43 24.55 15.98
C ALA A 530 -8.95 24.39 16.07
N GLY A 531 -9.50 24.11 17.26
CA GLY A 531 -10.91 23.81 17.43
C GLY A 531 -11.22 22.95 18.66
N ALA A 532 -12.45 22.44 18.71
CA ALA A 532 -12.91 21.49 19.72
C ALA A 532 -13.28 20.13 19.11
N MET A 533 -13.07 19.06 19.88
CA MET A 533 -13.45 17.69 19.58
C MET A 533 -14.42 17.20 20.67
N VAL A 534 -15.41 16.38 20.34
CA VAL A 534 -16.44 15.91 21.27
C VAL A 534 -16.48 14.40 21.33
N TRP A 535 -16.28 13.85 22.54
CA TRP A 535 -16.55 12.45 22.86
C TRP A 535 -17.72 12.36 23.85
N SER A 536 -18.93 12.01 23.42
CA SER A 536 -19.40 11.74 22.05
C SER A 536 -20.77 12.37 21.80
N ILE A 537 -21.19 12.48 20.53
CA ILE A 537 -22.45 13.16 20.15
C ILE A 537 -23.69 12.53 20.79
N ASP A 538 -23.64 11.22 21.02
CA ASP A 538 -24.71 10.39 21.56
C ASP A 538 -24.87 10.46 23.09
N MET A 539 -24.08 11.28 23.80
CA MET A 539 -24.12 11.43 25.27
C MET A 539 -24.54 12.82 25.78
N ASP A 540 -24.62 13.83 24.91
CA ASP A 540 -25.31 15.11 25.19
C ASP A 540 -26.84 14.88 25.30
N ASP A 541 -27.63 15.85 25.74
CA ASP A 541 -29.10 15.76 25.67
C ASP A 541 -29.60 16.04 24.23
N PHE A 542 -29.31 15.11 23.33
CA PHE A 542 -29.74 15.11 21.93
C PHE A 542 -31.27 15.12 21.73
N THR A 543 -32.03 14.82 22.80
CA THR A 543 -33.50 14.91 22.82
C THR A 543 -33.99 16.30 23.19
N GLY A 544 -33.23 17.04 24.01
CA GLY A 544 -33.59 18.30 24.64
C GLY A 544 -34.58 18.19 25.81
N GLY A 545 -34.95 16.97 26.20
CA GLY A 545 -35.99 16.70 27.22
C GLY A 545 -35.47 16.39 28.62
N VAL A 546 -34.19 16.02 28.77
CA VAL A 546 -33.63 15.45 30.00
C VAL A 546 -33.05 16.52 30.92
N CYS A 547 -32.25 17.45 30.39
CA CYS A 547 -31.59 18.48 31.21
C CYS A 547 -32.50 19.69 31.48
N GLY A 548 -33.45 19.98 30.57
CA GLY A 548 -34.48 21.01 30.77
C GLY A 548 -34.15 22.41 30.25
N GLY A 549 -33.07 22.59 29.49
CA GLY A 549 -32.69 23.87 28.87
C GLY A 549 -33.62 24.36 27.74
N GLY A 550 -34.52 23.49 27.24
CA GLY A 550 -35.55 23.84 26.25
C GLY A 550 -35.14 23.65 24.79
N GLY A 551 -34.06 22.94 24.50
CA GLY A 551 -33.61 22.62 23.14
C GLY A 551 -32.65 21.43 23.12
N LYS A 552 -32.43 20.85 21.94
CA LYS A 552 -31.53 19.70 21.72
C LYS A 552 -30.07 20.07 21.84
N TYR A 553 -29.23 19.12 22.27
CA TYR A 553 -27.76 19.24 22.29
C TYR A 553 -27.26 20.48 23.08
N PRO A 554 -27.61 20.65 24.37
CA PRO A 554 -27.22 21.82 25.17
C PRO A 554 -25.70 22.04 25.22
N LEU A 555 -24.91 20.99 25.46
CA LEU A 555 -23.45 21.10 25.51
C LEU A 555 -22.89 21.47 24.13
N MET A 556 -23.30 20.73 23.10
CA MET A 556 -22.71 20.87 21.77
C MET A 556 -23.16 22.14 21.05
N THR A 557 -24.37 22.63 21.30
CA THR A 557 -24.83 23.91 20.74
C THR A 557 -24.28 25.12 21.51
N ALA A 558 -24.00 25.01 22.82
CA ALA A 558 -23.24 26.02 23.55
C ALA A 558 -21.81 26.14 23.00
N MET A 559 -21.16 25.02 22.68
CA MET A 559 -19.85 25.03 22.01
C MET A 559 -19.92 25.63 20.59
N ARG A 560 -20.92 25.27 19.77
CA ARG A 560 -21.15 25.86 18.44
C ARG A 560 -21.37 27.39 18.50
N GLU A 561 -22.07 27.86 19.53
CA GLU A 561 -22.38 29.28 19.77
C GLU A 561 -21.12 30.10 20.13
N GLU A 562 -20.23 29.58 20.98
CA GLU A 562 -18.97 30.27 21.33
C GLU A 562 -17.89 30.15 20.23
N LEU A 563 -17.85 29.02 19.50
CA LEU A 563 -16.91 28.81 18.40
C LEU A 563 -17.22 29.73 17.22
N PHE A 564 -18.47 29.78 16.77
CA PHE A 564 -18.84 30.37 15.47
C PHE A 564 -19.85 31.53 15.57
N GLY A 565 -20.31 31.89 16.77
CA GLY A 565 -21.36 32.92 16.94
C GLY A 565 -22.76 32.46 16.49
N VAL A 566 -22.93 31.19 16.16
CA VAL A 566 -24.20 30.59 15.72
C VAL A 566 -25.11 30.43 16.92
N LYS A 567 -26.05 31.38 17.07
CA LYS A 567 -27.02 31.40 18.16
C LYS A 567 -27.88 30.14 18.19
N ARG A 568 -28.28 29.74 19.40
CA ARG A 568 -29.27 28.69 19.64
C ARG A 568 -30.70 29.16 19.40
N ASP A 569 -31.63 28.21 19.33
CA ASP A 569 -33.04 28.47 19.00
C ASP A 569 -33.72 29.44 19.98
N PRO A 570 -34.64 30.32 19.52
CA PRO A 570 -35.31 31.29 20.37
C PRO A 570 -36.12 30.66 21.52
N GLY A 571 -35.54 30.68 22.72
CA GLY A 571 -36.13 30.13 23.94
C GLY A 571 -35.16 29.24 24.72
N PHE A 572 -34.19 28.63 24.03
CA PHE A 572 -33.13 27.80 24.62
C PHE A 572 -32.25 28.66 25.55
N LYS A 573 -32.00 28.18 26.77
CA LYS A 573 -31.05 28.76 27.72
C LYS A 573 -30.19 27.67 28.34
N ASP A 574 -29.01 28.05 28.82
CA ASP A 574 -28.17 27.17 29.64
C ASP A 574 -28.91 26.82 30.94
N VAL A 575 -28.75 25.58 31.41
CA VAL A 575 -29.36 25.13 32.67
C VAL A 575 -28.55 25.68 33.85
N ASP A 576 -29.16 26.58 34.61
CA ASP A 576 -28.56 27.12 35.83
C ASP A 576 -28.67 26.11 36.98
N TRP A 577 -27.76 25.14 37.00
CA TRP A 577 -27.71 24.08 38.01
C TRP A 577 -27.56 24.61 39.45
N SER A 578 -27.08 25.84 39.64
CA SER A 578 -27.03 26.51 40.96
C SER A 578 -28.43 26.89 41.50
N LYS A 579 -29.43 26.97 40.62
CA LYS A 579 -30.84 27.24 40.96
C LYS A 579 -31.73 26.00 40.87
N VAL A 580 -31.37 25.03 40.02
CA VAL A 580 -32.16 23.79 39.81
C VAL A 580 -31.86 22.71 40.87
N SER A 581 -30.65 22.68 41.42
CA SER A 581 -30.17 21.64 42.35
C SER A 581 -29.72 22.22 43.70
N LYS A 582 -29.22 21.38 44.62
CA LYS A 582 -28.63 21.86 45.87
C LYS A 582 -27.24 22.45 45.59
N PHE A 583 -27.09 23.77 45.67
CA PHE A 583 -25.82 24.44 45.32
C PHE A 583 -24.81 24.52 46.48
N SER A 584 -23.51 24.50 46.15
CA SER A 584 -22.45 25.15 46.94
C SER A 584 -21.31 25.58 46.02
N GLU A 585 -20.58 26.61 46.41
CA GLU A 585 -19.35 27.05 45.74
C GLU A 585 -18.14 26.75 46.64
N VAL A 586 -17.01 26.34 46.06
CA VAL A 586 -15.77 26.15 46.83
C VAL A 586 -15.22 27.53 47.22
N ALA A 587 -14.97 27.75 48.51
CA ALA A 587 -14.47 29.02 49.03
C ALA A 587 -13.01 29.25 48.62
N GLY A 588 -12.80 29.91 47.47
CA GLY A 588 -11.48 30.22 46.93
C GLY A 588 -10.60 30.97 47.94
N GLY A 589 -9.52 30.34 48.39
CA GLY A 589 -8.94 30.70 49.69
C GLY A 589 -7.50 30.27 49.94
N THR A 590 -6.54 30.73 49.12
CA THR A 590 -5.29 31.33 49.62
C THR A 590 -4.50 32.00 48.50
N THR A 591 -4.09 33.25 48.70
CA THR A 591 -3.10 33.92 47.86
C THR A 591 -1.71 33.42 48.20
N LEU A 592 -1.13 32.55 47.37
CA LEU A 592 0.26 32.13 47.50
C LEU A 592 1.23 33.28 47.11
N PRO A 593 2.40 33.39 47.76
CA PRO A 593 3.38 34.45 47.50
C PRO A 593 4.08 34.29 46.14
N PRO A 594 4.68 35.37 45.60
CA PRO A 594 5.32 35.34 44.28
C PRO A 594 6.53 34.40 44.22
N PRO A 595 6.76 33.70 43.09
CA PRO A 595 7.80 32.68 42.99
C PRO A 595 9.21 33.27 43.01
N VAL A 596 10.08 32.68 43.83
CA VAL A 596 11.52 32.95 43.85
C VAL A 596 12.15 32.37 42.58
N ARG A 597 12.97 33.17 41.89
CA ARG A 597 13.75 32.71 40.72
C ARG A 597 15.02 32.01 41.20
N ILE A 598 15.21 30.77 40.77
CA ILE A 598 16.54 30.16 40.65
C ILE A 598 17.04 30.46 39.23
N SER A 599 18.29 30.88 39.06
CA SER A 599 18.85 31.27 37.77
C SER A 599 19.67 30.12 37.13
N VAL A 600 19.97 30.23 35.84
CA VAL A 600 20.39 29.08 34.98
C VAL A 600 21.92 28.96 34.90
N GLU A 601 22.63 29.39 35.95
CA GLU A 601 24.09 29.51 35.95
C GLU A 601 24.82 28.30 36.57
N GLU A 602 24.18 27.47 37.40
CA GLU A 602 24.84 26.33 38.06
C GLU A 602 24.83 25.01 37.27
N LEU A 603 24.09 24.92 36.16
CA LEU A 603 24.03 23.69 35.34
C LEU A 603 25.02 23.64 34.16
N LEU A 604 25.89 24.65 33.99
CA LEU A 604 26.68 24.86 32.77
C LEU A 604 28.21 24.83 32.95
N GLN A 605 28.73 24.19 34.01
CA GLN A 605 30.19 24.09 34.26
C GLN A 605 30.72 22.66 34.55
N SER A 606 30.43 21.68 33.69
CA SER A 606 31.12 20.38 33.72
C SER A 606 31.31 19.67 32.35
N LEU A 607 31.41 20.43 31.24
CA LEU A 607 31.71 19.87 29.90
C LEU A 607 32.94 20.51 29.22
N LYS A 608 34.12 19.88 29.41
CA LYS A 608 35.38 19.91 28.62
C LYS A 608 36.41 19.04 29.38
N ARG A 609 37.24 18.18 28.77
CA ARG A 609 37.45 17.88 27.34
C ARG A 609 38.17 16.51 27.16
N LYS A 610 37.72 15.74 26.16
CA LYS A 610 38.46 14.92 25.15
C LYS A 610 39.69 14.05 25.50
N ASP A 611 39.64 12.85 24.88
CA ASP A 611 40.69 12.03 24.23
C ASP A 611 41.92 11.55 25.03
N ASP A 612 42.16 10.22 25.10
CA ASP A 612 42.98 9.51 24.10
C ASP A 612 42.84 7.96 24.16
N LEU A 613 43.40 7.23 23.18
CA LEU A 613 43.27 5.77 22.98
C LEU A 613 44.36 4.92 23.68
N PRO A 614 44.17 3.58 23.77
CA PRO A 614 44.85 2.70 22.80
C PRO A 614 43.95 1.59 22.21
N THR A 615 44.10 1.35 20.91
CA THR A 615 43.50 0.23 20.17
C THR A 615 44.22 -1.09 20.49
N THR A 616 43.47 -2.21 20.59
CA THR A 616 44.06 -3.56 20.55
C THR A 616 43.42 -4.37 19.42
N LEU A 617 44.25 -4.86 18.50
CA LEU A 617 43.83 -5.75 17.41
C LEU A 617 43.69 -7.18 17.94
N VAL A 618 42.54 -7.82 17.72
CA VAL A 618 42.40 -9.27 17.81
C VAL A 618 42.52 -9.83 16.41
N GLN A 619 43.53 -10.68 16.17
CA GLN A 619 43.74 -11.31 14.87
C GLN A 619 42.69 -12.38 14.60
N GLY A 620 42.24 -12.49 13.35
CA GLY A 620 41.15 -13.40 12.99
C GLY A 620 41.53 -14.87 13.06
N SER A 621 40.74 -15.65 13.79
CA SER A 621 40.74 -17.12 13.66
C SER A 621 40.12 -17.50 12.32
N LYS A 622 40.87 -18.21 11.47
CA LYS A 622 40.30 -18.93 10.33
C LYS A 622 39.36 -20.02 10.85
N VAL A 623 38.06 -19.76 10.83
CA VAL A 623 37.07 -20.83 10.78
C VAL A 623 37.18 -21.46 9.40
N LEU A 624 37.43 -22.76 9.34
CA LEU A 624 37.36 -23.51 8.09
C LEU A 624 35.88 -23.63 7.70
N ALA A 625 35.47 -22.86 6.69
CA ALA A 625 34.14 -23.03 6.11
C ALA A 625 34.03 -24.45 5.55
N SER A 626 32.98 -25.16 5.95
CA SER A 626 32.59 -26.43 5.32
C SER A 626 32.11 -26.14 3.89
N ASP A 627 32.59 -26.90 2.93
CA ASP A 627 32.33 -26.68 1.51
C ASP A 627 30.86 -26.93 1.16
N SER A 628 30.08 -25.85 1.01
CA SER A 628 28.63 -25.93 0.70
C SER A 628 28.06 -24.65 0.04
N SER A 629 28.88 -23.85 -0.66
CA SER A 629 28.44 -22.62 -1.35
C SER A 629 28.02 -22.82 -2.81
N ALA A 630 28.11 -24.05 -3.32
CA ALA A 630 27.79 -24.41 -4.69
C ALA A 630 26.34 -24.88 -4.84
N THR A 631 25.64 -24.41 -5.87
CA THR A 631 24.24 -24.77 -6.19
C THR A 631 24.09 -25.25 -7.64
N ASP A 632 23.13 -26.14 -7.91
CA ASP A 632 22.79 -26.59 -9.27
C ASP A 632 22.53 -25.38 -10.21
N PRO A 633 22.96 -25.41 -11.48
CA PRO A 633 22.69 -24.35 -12.45
C PRO A 633 21.21 -24.25 -12.78
N THR A 634 20.72 -23.02 -12.93
CA THR A 634 19.31 -22.78 -13.24
C THR A 634 19.06 -22.90 -14.74
N VAL A 635 18.14 -23.78 -15.12
CA VAL A 635 17.59 -23.87 -16.48
C VAL A 635 16.17 -23.30 -16.43
N LEU A 636 15.97 -22.09 -16.96
CA LEU A 636 14.71 -21.36 -16.97
C LEU A 636 14.12 -21.35 -18.38
N CYS A 637 12.84 -21.68 -18.51
CA CYS A 637 12.22 -22.05 -19.78
C CYS A 637 10.92 -21.27 -20.03
N TYR A 638 10.86 -20.45 -21.07
CA TYR A 638 9.61 -19.77 -21.43
C TYR A 638 8.64 -20.70 -22.15
N PHE A 639 7.38 -20.70 -21.69
CA PHE A 639 6.22 -21.30 -22.32
C PHE A 639 5.31 -20.18 -22.83
N THR A 640 5.05 -20.12 -24.14
CA THR A 640 4.22 -19.06 -24.72
C THR A 640 2.74 -19.48 -24.82
N ASN A 641 1.83 -18.68 -24.25
CA ASN A 641 0.39 -19.02 -24.20
C ASN A 641 -0.26 -19.09 -25.59
N TRP A 642 0.30 -18.40 -26.59
CA TRP A 642 -0.19 -18.42 -27.97
C TRP A 642 0.27 -19.65 -28.76
N SER A 643 1.23 -20.44 -28.27
CA SER A 643 1.69 -21.65 -28.96
C SER A 643 0.60 -22.72 -29.15
N VAL A 644 -0.43 -22.72 -28.29
CA VAL A 644 -1.63 -23.57 -28.43
C VAL A 644 -2.51 -23.21 -29.63
N LYS A 645 -2.29 -22.01 -30.20
CA LYS A 645 -3.06 -21.43 -31.30
C LYS A 645 -2.36 -21.61 -32.66
N ARG A 646 -1.06 -21.94 -32.71
CA ARG A 646 -0.33 -22.25 -33.95
C ARG A 646 -1.00 -23.39 -34.77
N PRO A 647 -0.87 -23.41 -36.10
CA PRO A 647 -1.42 -24.47 -36.94
C PRO A 647 -0.60 -25.77 -36.87
N GLY A 648 -1.13 -26.83 -37.50
CA GLY A 648 -0.40 -28.03 -37.89
C GLY A 648 0.51 -28.64 -36.80
N ARG A 649 1.78 -28.92 -37.16
CA ARG A 649 2.75 -29.52 -36.23
C ARG A 649 3.32 -28.54 -35.21
N GLY A 650 3.34 -27.23 -35.48
CA GLY A 650 3.81 -26.22 -34.52
C GLY A 650 2.90 -25.97 -33.31
N LYS A 651 1.69 -26.57 -33.26
CA LYS A 651 0.80 -26.50 -32.09
C LYS A 651 1.41 -27.17 -30.86
N PHE A 652 1.87 -26.35 -29.92
CA PHE A 652 2.39 -26.77 -28.62
C PHE A 652 1.30 -26.67 -27.53
N LYS A 653 1.49 -27.34 -26.39
CA LYS A 653 0.57 -27.36 -25.25
C LYS A 653 1.35 -27.71 -23.96
N PRO A 654 0.85 -27.40 -22.76
CA PRO A 654 1.49 -27.79 -21.50
C PRO A 654 1.84 -29.29 -21.44
N GLU A 655 0.97 -30.17 -21.95
CA GLU A 655 1.18 -31.63 -21.91
C GLU A 655 2.34 -32.15 -22.78
N TYR A 656 2.93 -31.31 -23.63
CA TYR A 656 4.15 -31.68 -24.37
C TYR A 656 5.43 -31.34 -23.61
N LEU A 657 5.38 -30.40 -22.66
CA LEU A 657 6.54 -29.92 -21.90
C LEU A 657 7.03 -31.02 -20.96
N ASP A 658 8.26 -31.53 -21.16
CA ASP A 658 8.88 -32.47 -20.23
C ASP A 658 9.38 -31.70 -18.99
N PRO A 659 8.76 -31.88 -17.82
CA PRO A 659 9.06 -31.08 -16.63
C PRO A 659 10.40 -31.43 -15.99
N HIS A 660 11.15 -32.39 -16.55
CA HIS A 660 12.52 -32.72 -16.12
C HIS A 660 13.61 -32.08 -16.98
N LEU A 661 13.27 -31.38 -18.07
CA LEU A 661 14.26 -30.65 -18.88
C LEU A 661 14.59 -29.27 -18.31
N CYS A 662 13.65 -28.68 -17.58
CA CYS A 662 13.75 -27.33 -17.00
C CYS A 662 13.71 -27.37 -15.47
N THR A 663 14.41 -26.43 -14.82
CA THR A 663 14.29 -26.20 -13.37
C THR A 663 13.15 -25.22 -13.05
N HIS A 664 12.95 -24.26 -13.94
CA HIS A 664 11.92 -23.23 -13.87
C HIS A 664 11.20 -23.15 -15.22
N VAL A 665 9.88 -23.04 -15.20
CA VAL A 665 9.05 -22.70 -16.37
C VAL A 665 8.41 -21.34 -16.13
N VAL A 666 8.40 -20.48 -17.15
CA VAL A 666 7.81 -19.15 -17.08
C VAL A 666 6.65 -19.06 -18.08
N TYR A 667 5.46 -18.74 -17.59
CA TYR A 667 4.28 -18.54 -18.42
C TYR A 667 4.31 -17.13 -19.05
N ALA A 668 4.51 -17.05 -20.37
CA ALA A 668 4.48 -15.83 -21.17
C ALA A 668 3.11 -15.68 -21.86
N PHE A 669 2.29 -14.68 -21.57
CA PHE A 669 2.41 -13.63 -20.53
C PHE A 669 1.05 -13.41 -19.86
N ALA A 670 1.06 -12.82 -18.65
CA ALA A 670 -0.13 -12.24 -18.04
C ALA A 670 -0.58 -10.97 -18.77
N ALA A 671 -1.87 -10.64 -18.67
CA ALA A 671 -2.41 -9.36 -19.12
C ALA A 671 -2.61 -8.39 -17.94
N LEU A 672 -2.68 -7.09 -18.24
CA LEU A 672 -3.18 -6.07 -17.30
C LEU A 672 -4.61 -5.67 -17.66
N ASP A 673 -5.39 -5.38 -16.62
CA ASP A 673 -6.70 -4.75 -16.73
C ASP A 673 -6.60 -3.22 -16.92
N LYS A 674 -7.74 -2.52 -16.96
CA LYS A 674 -7.82 -1.06 -17.12
C LYS A 674 -7.31 -0.27 -15.90
N ASN A 675 -7.09 -0.93 -14.77
CA ASN A 675 -6.54 -0.38 -13.53
C ASN A 675 -5.06 -0.75 -13.31
N TYR A 676 -4.41 -1.37 -14.31
CA TYR A 676 -3.03 -1.88 -14.27
C TYR A 676 -2.81 -3.03 -13.27
N LEU A 677 -3.84 -3.84 -13.01
CA LEU A 677 -3.80 -5.05 -12.18
C LEU A 677 -3.71 -6.31 -13.06
N LEU A 678 -3.10 -7.40 -12.55
CA LEU A 678 -3.04 -8.67 -13.29
C LEU A 678 -4.45 -9.23 -13.53
N THR A 679 -4.71 -9.73 -14.74
CA THR A 679 -5.96 -10.44 -15.09
C THR A 679 -5.65 -11.78 -15.75
N PRO A 680 -6.44 -12.86 -15.54
CA PRO A 680 -6.20 -14.16 -16.17
C PRO A 680 -6.33 -14.13 -17.70
N GLY A 681 -7.04 -13.14 -18.25
CA GLY A 681 -7.15 -12.92 -19.70
C GLY A 681 -7.59 -11.50 -20.06
N GLY A 682 -7.37 -11.12 -21.32
CA GLY A 682 -7.85 -9.85 -21.87
C GLY A 682 -9.19 -10.02 -22.60
N ASP A 683 -10.16 -9.14 -22.33
CA ASP A 683 -11.58 -9.22 -22.73
C ASP A 683 -12.37 -10.42 -22.17
N GLU A 684 -13.63 -10.16 -21.84
CA GLU A 684 -14.51 -11.00 -21.00
C GLU A 684 -14.76 -12.42 -21.56
N ASP A 685 -14.62 -12.64 -22.88
CA ASP A 685 -14.78 -13.96 -23.50
C ASP A 685 -13.56 -14.90 -23.32
N LYS A 686 -12.36 -14.39 -22.98
CA LYS A 686 -11.11 -15.18 -23.00
C LYS A 686 -10.77 -15.88 -21.68
N GLU A 687 -11.36 -15.43 -20.57
CA GLU A 687 -11.00 -15.82 -19.21
C GLU A 687 -11.01 -17.35 -18.98
N SER A 688 -11.99 -18.05 -19.57
CA SER A 688 -12.15 -19.51 -19.37
C SER A 688 -11.07 -20.38 -20.02
N GLU A 689 -10.51 -20.01 -21.18
CA GLU A 689 -9.45 -20.77 -21.84
C GLU A 689 -8.08 -20.55 -21.18
N GLU A 690 -7.85 -19.34 -20.67
CA GLU A 690 -6.53 -18.96 -20.16
C GLU A 690 -6.33 -19.41 -18.69
N MET A 691 -7.40 -19.43 -17.91
CA MET A 691 -7.50 -20.11 -16.61
C MET A 691 -7.21 -21.62 -16.71
N ASP A 692 -7.73 -22.29 -17.75
CA ASP A 692 -7.43 -23.70 -18.02
C ASP A 692 -5.93 -23.91 -18.28
N LEU A 693 -5.31 -23.06 -19.11
CA LEU A 693 -3.87 -23.11 -19.38
C LEU A 693 -3.02 -22.88 -18.12
N TYR A 694 -3.39 -21.93 -17.25
CA TYR A 694 -2.70 -21.76 -15.96
C TYR A 694 -2.72 -23.08 -15.17
N SER A 695 -3.91 -23.67 -14.98
CA SER A 695 -4.05 -24.91 -14.20
C SER A 695 -3.22 -26.08 -14.76
N ARG A 696 -3.16 -26.20 -16.09
CA ARG A 696 -2.45 -27.26 -16.81
C ARG A 696 -0.94 -27.09 -16.81
N VAL A 697 -0.42 -25.86 -16.81
CA VAL A 697 1.01 -25.62 -16.56
C VAL A 697 1.36 -25.90 -15.10
N GLN A 698 0.50 -25.55 -14.14
CA GLN A 698 0.75 -25.88 -12.72
C GLN A 698 0.77 -27.39 -12.43
N ALA A 699 0.01 -28.19 -13.20
CA ALA A 699 -0.04 -29.65 -13.08
C ALA A 699 1.29 -30.35 -13.46
N LEU A 700 2.21 -29.67 -14.17
CA LEU A 700 3.56 -30.19 -14.46
C LEU A 700 4.34 -30.54 -13.18
N ARG A 701 4.02 -29.89 -12.05
CA ARG A 701 4.61 -30.18 -10.74
C ARG A 701 4.17 -31.53 -10.15
N GLU A 702 3.11 -32.16 -10.66
CA GLU A 702 2.72 -33.53 -10.27
C GLU A 702 3.73 -34.56 -10.79
N ALA A 703 4.37 -34.28 -11.94
CA ALA A 703 5.40 -35.13 -12.53
C ALA A 703 6.83 -34.74 -12.08
N ASN A 704 7.08 -33.47 -11.72
CA ASN A 704 8.32 -33.04 -11.05
C ASN A 704 8.02 -32.01 -9.93
N PRO A 705 7.90 -32.45 -8.66
CA PRO A 705 7.64 -31.55 -7.53
C PRO A 705 8.71 -30.48 -7.27
N ARG A 706 9.92 -30.64 -7.84
CA ARG A 706 10.99 -29.62 -7.74
C ARG A 706 10.84 -28.50 -8.78
N LEU A 707 10.03 -28.69 -9.83
CA LEU A 707 9.80 -27.68 -10.87
C LEU A 707 9.19 -26.41 -10.26
N LYS A 708 9.70 -25.26 -10.69
CA LYS A 708 9.15 -23.95 -10.32
C LYS A 708 8.40 -23.31 -11.48
N VAL A 709 7.21 -22.77 -11.22
CA VAL A 709 6.37 -22.17 -12.26
C VAL A 709 6.16 -20.69 -11.95
N LEU A 710 6.73 -19.82 -12.78
CA LEU A 710 6.60 -18.36 -12.68
C LEU A 710 5.58 -17.85 -13.70
N LEU A 711 5.02 -16.68 -13.42
CA LEU A 711 4.20 -15.91 -14.36
C LEU A 711 5.03 -14.71 -14.86
N ALA A 712 5.16 -14.51 -16.17
CA ALA A 712 5.76 -13.30 -16.72
C ALA A 712 4.70 -12.23 -17.00
N ILE A 713 5.05 -10.97 -16.73
CA ILE A 713 4.29 -9.80 -17.17
C ILE A 713 5.18 -8.94 -18.08
N GLY A 714 4.68 -8.57 -19.25
CA GLY A 714 5.40 -7.71 -20.21
C GLY A 714 5.63 -8.34 -21.59
N GLY A 715 6.85 -8.20 -22.10
CA GLY A 715 7.30 -8.67 -23.41
C GLY A 715 6.98 -7.72 -24.58
N TRP A 716 7.58 -8.00 -25.73
CA TRP A 716 7.62 -7.14 -26.91
C TRP A 716 6.26 -6.53 -27.31
N SER A 717 5.21 -7.35 -27.38
CA SER A 717 3.85 -6.94 -27.78
C SER A 717 3.14 -6.08 -26.73
N PHE A 718 3.58 -6.10 -25.47
CA PHE A 718 3.12 -5.24 -24.39
C PHE A 718 3.88 -3.90 -24.39
N GLY A 719 5.20 -3.99 -24.60
CA GLY A 719 6.10 -2.86 -24.79
C GLY A 719 6.24 -1.94 -23.57
N SER A 720 6.88 -0.79 -23.79
CA SER A 720 7.33 0.05 -22.67
C SER A 720 6.23 0.94 -22.06
N LYS A 721 5.13 1.18 -22.78
CA LYS A 721 4.10 2.16 -22.40
C LYS A 721 3.32 1.77 -21.13
N PRO A 722 2.79 0.53 -20.99
CA PRO A 722 1.98 0.20 -19.82
C PRO A 722 2.84 0.13 -18.55
N PHE A 723 4.14 -0.17 -18.63
CA PHE A 723 5.07 -0.10 -17.50
C PHE A 723 5.39 1.34 -17.07
N LYS A 724 5.60 2.25 -18.01
CA LYS A 724 5.71 3.70 -17.72
C LYS A 724 4.46 4.16 -16.96
N GLU A 725 3.29 3.95 -17.54
CA GLU A 725 2.03 4.33 -16.90
C GLU A 725 1.84 3.65 -15.54
N LEU A 726 2.02 2.33 -15.42
CA LEU A 726 1.97 1.62 -14.14
C LEU A 726 2.86 2.26 -13.05
N THR A 727 4.07 2.69 -13.41
CA THR A 727 5.07 3.18 -12.44
C THR A 727 5.07 4.69 -12.21
N GLU A 728 4.47 5.50 -13.09
CA GLU A 728 4.32 6.96 -12.96
C GLU A 728 3.67 7.40 -11.63
N ASN A 729 2.74 6.61 -11.08
CA ASN A 729 2.04 6.93 -9.85
C ASN A 729 2.30 5.86 -8.77
N ALA A 730 2.74 6.29 -7.57
CA ALA A 730 3.09 5.38 -6.48
C ALA A 730 1.91 4.57 -5.91
N TYR A 731 0.69 5.13 -5.92
CA TYR A 731 -0.53 4.39 -5.53
C TYR A 731 -0.90 3.33 -6.59
N ARG A 732 -0.83 3.67 -7.88
CA ARG A 732 -1.04 2.73 -9.00
C ARG A 732 -0.05 1.57 -8.94
N MET A 733 1.24 1.90 -8.85
CA MET A 733 2.35 0.95 -8.75
C MET A 733 2.23 0.02 -7.53
N ASN A 734 1.95 0.54 -6.33
CA ASN A 734 1.80 -0.31 -5.14
C ASN A 734 0.50 -1.14 -5.18
N SER A 735 -0.60 -0.63 -5.74
CA SER A 735 -1.82 -1.44 -5.95
C SER A 735 -1.52 -2.69 -6.77
N PHE A 736 -0.77 -2.55 -7.87
CA PHE A 736 -0.27 -3.68 -8.65
C PHE A 736 0.63 -4.62 -7.83
N VAL A 737 1.56 -4.11 -7.03
CA VAL A 737 2.47 -4.94 -6.20
C VAL A 737 1.70 -5.87 -5.26
N TYR A 738 0.71 -5.35 -4.53
CA TYR A 738 -0.08 -6.16 -3.59
C TYR A 738 -1.09 -7.05 -4.29
N HIS A 739 -1.70 -6.59 -5.39
CA HIS A 739 -2.55 -7.43 -6.23
C HIS A 739 -1.79 -8.59 -6.86
N ALA A 740 -0.60 -8.35 -7.41
CA ALA A 740 0.22 -9.37 -8.04
C ALA A 740 0.61 -10.46 -7.04
N LEU A 741 0.94 -10.09 -5.80
CA LEU A 741 1.20 -11.04 -4.71
C LEU A 741 -0.02 -11.94 -4.43
N GLU A 742 -1.21 -11.35 -4.27
CA GLU A 742 -2.45 -12.12 -4.00
C GLU A 742 -2.81 -13.03 -5.20
N PHE A 743 -2.71 -12.52 -6.43
CA PHE A 743 -2.92 -13.25 -7.69
C PHE A 743 -1.96 -14.45 -7.85
N LEU A 744 -0.66 -14.26 -7.60
CA LEU A 744 0.34 -15.33 -7.69
C LEU A 744 0.06 -16.45 -6.67
N ARG A 745 -0.44 -16.12 -5.48
CA ARG A 745 -0.82 -17.11 -4.46
C ARG A 745 -2.13 -17.82 -4.83
N GLU A 746 -3.12 -17.12 -5.36
CA GLU A 746 -4.39 -17.71 -5.83
C GLU A 746 -4.15 -18.72 -6.96
N TYR A 747 -3.39 -18.33 -7.99
CA TYR A 747 -3.04 -19.19 -9.13
C TYR A 747 -1.81 -20.09 -8.91
N LYS A 748 -1.33 -20.17 -7.66
CA LYS A 748 -0.28 -21.09 -7.17
C LYS A 748 1.06 -20.99 -7.89
N PHE A 749 1.41 -19.83 -8.41
CA PHE A 749 2.73 -19.56 -9.00
C PHE A 749 3.81 -19.49 -7.91
N ASP A 750 5.02 -19.92 -8.26
CA ASP A 750 6.22 -19.83 -7.41
C ASP A 750 6.88 -18.44 -7.47
N GLY A 751 6.51 -17.58 -8.43
CA GLY A 751 7.06 -16.23 -8.57
C GLY A 751 6.60 -15.44 -9.80
N LEU A 752 7.17 -14.24 -9.95
CA LEU A 752 6.91 -13.30 -11.05
C LEU A 752 8.19 -13.05 -11.86
N ASP A 753 8.06 -12.96 -13.18
CA ASP A 753 9.10 -12.41 -14.07
C ASP A 753 8.62 -11.06 -14.66
N VAL A 754 9.48 -10.04 -14.68
CA VAL A 754 9.11 -8.68 -15.09
C VAL A 754 9.87 -8.26 -16.35
N ASP A 755 9.23 -8.45 -17.50
CA ASP A 755 9.77 -8.27 -18.85
C ASP A 755 9.42 -6.88 -19.43
N TRP A 756 10.07 -5.84 -18.91
CA TRP A 756 9.91 -4.49 -19.43
C TRP A 756 10.83 -4.27 -20.63
N GLU A 757 10.27 -4.33 -21.84
CA GLU A 757 10.92 -3.98 -23.10
C GLU A 757 10.58 -2.54 -23.55
N TYR A 758 11.43 -1.51 -23.38
CA TYR A 758 12.59 -1.40 -22.50
C TYR A 758 12.48 -0.07 -21.73
N PRO A 759 12.89 0.00 -20.45
CA PRO A 759 13.02 1.27 -19.73
C PRO A 759 14.07 2.15 -20.45
N ARG A 760 13.80 3.45 -20.58
CA ARG A 760 14.70 4.42 -21.23
C ARG A 760 14.61 5.80 -20.57
N GLY A 761 15.75 6.28 -20.08
CA GLY A 761 15.88 7.52 -19.30
C GLY A 761 15.97 7.25 -17.80
N GLU A 762 16.53 8.20 -17.05
CA GLU A 762 16.73 8.06 -15.60
C GLU A 762 15.41 7.87 -14.84
N GLU A 763 14.30 8.46 -15.29
CA GLU A 763 12.97 8.28 -14.68
C GLU A 763 12.48 6.83 -14.78
N ASP A 764 12.52 6.22 -15.96
CA ASP A 764 12.17 4.80 -16.15
C ASP A 764 13.07 3.89 -15.29
N LYS A 765 14.36 4.21 -15.24
CA LYS A 765 15.38 3.46 -14.51
C LYS A 765 15.13 3.50 -12.99
N GLU A 766 14.89 4.68 -12.42
CA GLU A 766 14.51 4.84 -11.01
C GLU A 766 13.16 4.16 -10.72
N ASN A 767 12.18 4.30 -11.61
CA ASN A 767 10.85 3.70 -11.49
C ASN A 767 10.90 2.16 -11.55
N TYR A 768 11.75 1.58 -12.40
CA TYR A 768 11.92 0.13 -12.50
C TYR A 768 12.64 -0.47 -11.27
N VAL A 769 13.69 0.20 -10.78
CA VAL A 769 14.32 -0.15 -9.49
C VAL A 769 13.30 -0.09 -8.36
N ARG A 770 12.43 0.94 -8.34
CA ARG A 770 11.36 1.07 -7.34
C ARG A 770 10.34 -0.06 -7.43
N LEU A 771 9.89 -0.43 -8.64
CA LEU A 771 8.96 -1.54 -8.85
C LEU A 771 9.51 -2.87 -8.32
N LEU A 772 10.73 -3.24 -8.73
CA LEU A 772 11.38 -4.48 -8.28
C LEU A 772 11.63 -4.50 -6.77
N LYS A 773 11.97 -3.34 -6.18
CA LYS A 773 12.16 -3.18 -4.73
C LYS A 773 10.88 -3.40 -3.94
N GLU A 774 9.76 -2.83 -4.36
CA GLU A 774 8.48 -3.01 -3.65
C GLU A 774 7.92 -4.44 -3.85
N LEU A 775 8.06 -5.02 -5.06
CA LEU A 775 7.76 -6.44 -5.31
C LEU A 775 8.54 -7.37 -4.38
N ARG A 776 9.87 -7.22 -4.31
CA ARG A 776 10.72 -7.99 -3.38
C ARG A 776 10.31 -7.77 -1.93
N SER A 777 10.06 -6.52 -1.53
CA SER A 777 9.68 -6.18 -0.15
C SER A 777 8.34 -6.80 0.26
N ALA A 778 7.38 -6.87 -0.66
CA ALA A 778 6.09 -7.52 -0.43
C ALA A 778 6.24 -9.04 -0.34
N PHE A 779 6.97 -9.67 -1.27
CA PHE A 779 7.23 -11.12 -1.28
C PHE A 779 8.00 -11.59 -0.04
N GLU A 780 8.94 -10.79 0.46
CA GLU A 780 9.68 -11.03 1.71
C GLU A 780 8.79 -10.89 2.95
N GLY A 781 7.93 -9.87 2.98
CA GLY A 781 7.01 -9.63 4.10
C GLY A 781 5.97 -10.73 4.24
N GLU A 782 5.30 -11.11 3.15
CA GLU A 782 4.34 -12.20 3.17
C GLU A 782 4.99 -13.53 3.57
N ALA A 783 6.17 -13.87 3.04
CA ALA A 783 6.85 -15.11 3.35
C ALA A 783 7.11 -15.27 4.86
N LYS A 784 7.49 -14.17 5.52
CA LYS A 784 7.74 -14.12 6.96
C LYS A 784 6.44 -14.17 7.77
N THR A 785 5.45 -13.35 7.42
CA THR A 785 4.18 -13.26 8.16
C THR A 785 3.31 -14.51 8.00
N ALA A 786 3.21 -15.06 6.79
CA ALA A 786 2.43 -16.26 6.49
C ALA A 786 3.21 -17.58 6.71
N LYS A 787 4.54 -17.50 6.94
CA LYS A 787 5.46 -18.65 7.06
C LYS A 787 5.46 -19.55 5.81
N LEU A 788 5.30 -18.92 4.65
CA LEU A 788 5.27 -19.56 3.33
C LEU A 788 6.63 -19.42 2.62
N PRO A 789 6.95 -20.30 1.64
CA PRO A 789 8.12 -20.11 0.79
C PRO A 789 8.01 -18.78 0.04
N ARG A 790 9.06 -17.94 0.16
CA ARG A 790 9.18 -16.68 -0.59
C ARG A 790 8.98 -16.88 -2.09
N LEU A 791 8.16 -16.01 -2.69
CA LEU A 791 7.98 -15.90 -4.14
C LEU A 791 9.29 -15.47 -4.83
N ILE A 792 9.58 -16.11 -5.96
CA ILE A 792 10.71 -15.78 -6.83
C ILE A 792 10.39 -14.47 -7.57
N LEU A 793 11.41 -13.64 -7.80
CA LEU A 793 11.32 -12.45 -8.65
C LEU A 793 12.49 -12.45 -9.63
N SER A 794 12.21 -12.56 -10.93
CA SER A 794 13.19 -12.45 -12.00
C SER A 794 12.80 -11.35 -13.01
N ALA A 795 13.66 -11.08 -13.98
CA ALA A 795 13.36 -10.19 -15.08
C ALA A 795 14.10 -10.60 -16.36
N ALA A 796 13.39 -10.57 -17.49
CA ALA A 796 14.00 -10.50 -18.82
C ALA A 796 14.63 -9.12 -19.06
N VAL A 797 15.85 -9.12 -19.61
CA VAL A 797 16.66 -7.91 -19.81
C VAL A 797 17.47 -7.96 -21.11
N PRO A 798 17.78 -6.81 -21.74
CA PRO A 798 18.39 -6.78 -23.07
C PRO A 798 19.87 -7.17 -23.06
N ALA A 799 20.30 -7.84 -24.15
CA ALA A 799 21.71 -7.97 -24.49
C ALA A 799 22.34 -6.66 -25.04
N SER A 800 21.53 -5.70 -25.49
CA SER A 800 22.01 -4.42 -26.04
C SER A 800 22.66 -3.53 -24.97
N PHE A 801 23.97 -3.30 -25.11
CA PHE A 801 24.76 -2.44 -24.22
C PHE A 801 24.26 -0.98 -24.17
N GLU A 802 23.53 -0.52 -25.20
CA GLU A 802 22.91 0.80 -25.24
C GLU A 802 21.63 0.85 -24.41
N ALA A 803 20.79 -0.19 -24.49
CA ALA A 803 19.59 -0.31 -23.67
C ALA A 803 19.94 -0.46 -22.18
N VAL A 804 20.93 -1.31 -21.85
CA VAL A 804 21.48 -1.43 -20.49
C VAL A 804 21.97 -0.07 -19.97
N ALA A 805 22.69 0.70 -20.79
CA ALA A 805 23.18 2.02 -20.40
C ALA A 805 22.08 3.08 -20.24
N ALA A 806 20.96 2.95 -20.95
CA ALA A 806 19.89 3.94 -20.99
C ALA A 806 18.76 3.69 -19.98
N GLY A 807 18.61 2.47 -19.45
CA GLY A 807 17.41 2.08 -18.69
C GLY A 807 17.63 1.32 -17.39
N TYR A 808 18.84 0.84 -17.09
CA TYR A 808 19.05 -0.13 -16.01
C TYR A 808 20.09 0.33 -14.98
N ASP A 809 19.72 0.30 -13.70
CA ASP A 809 20.67 0.36 -12.60
C ASP A 809 21.03 -1.08 -12.17
N VAL A 810 22.05 -1.63 -12.84
CA VAL A 810 22.40 -3.05 -12.72
C VAL A 810 22.74 -3.48 -11.28
N PRO A 811 23.53 -2.71 -10.49
CA PRO A 811 23.78 -3.04 -9.09
C PRO A 811 22.54 -2.98 -8.20
N GLU A 812 21.62 -2.01 -8.39
CA GLU A 812 20.40 -1.94 -7.59
C GLU A 812 19.43 -3.07 -7.91
N ILE A 813 19.13 -3.36 -9.18
CA ILE A 813 18.19 -4.45 -9.53
C ILE A 813 18.72 -5.83 -9.11
N SER A 814 20.04 -6.04 -9.15
CA SER A 814 20.69 -7.31 -8.72
C SER A 814 20.54 -7.62 -7.23
N LYS A 815 20.16 -6.64 -6.41
CA LYS A 815 19.75 -6.86 -5.01
C LYS A 815 18.37 -7.51 -4.93
N TYR A 816 17.43 -7.02 -5.74
CA TYR A 816 16.02 -7.40 -5.63
C TYR A 816 15.66 -8.65 -6.43
N LEU A 817 16.35 -8.94 -7.54
CA LEU A 817 16.12 -10.13 -8.37
C LEU A 817 16.80 -11.38 -7.79
N ASP A 818 16.12 -12.53 -7.89
CA ASP A 818 16.75 -13.85 -7.70
C ASP A 818 17.65 -14.19 -8.90
N PHE A 819 17.14 -13.95 -10.12
CA PHE A 819 17.81 -14.23 -11.40
C PHE A 819 17.58 -13.09 -12.41
N VAL A 820 18.53 -12.91 -13.32
CA VAL A 820 18.53 -11.90 -14.39
C VAL A 820 18.64 -12.61 -15.74
N ASN A 821 17.56 -12.59 -16.52
CA ASN A 821 17.40 -13.36 -17.76
C ASN A 821 17.89 -12.52 -18.96
N VAL A 822 19.15 -12.63 -19.33
CA VAL A 822 19.72 -11.80 -20.42
C VAL A 822 19.38 -12.39 -21.78
N MET A 823 18.63 -11.64 -22.59
CA MET A 823 18.20 -12.05 -23.94
C MET A 823 19.33 -11.96 -24.97
N THR A 824 20.29 -12.89 -24.90
CA THR A 824 21.48 -12.97 -25.79
C THR A 824 21.19 -13.64 -27.14
N TYR A 825 20.18 -13.12 -27.81
CA TYR A 825 19.72 -13.49 -29.16
C TYR A 825 19.12 -12.25 -29.82
N ASP A 826 18.58 -12.37 -31.05
CA ASP A 826 18.11 -11.24 -31.86
C ASP A 826 19.17 -10.13 -32.05
N PHE A 827 20.45 -10.52 -32.10
CA PHE A 827 21.56 -9.61 -32.41
C PHE A 827 21.50 -9.08 -33.85
N HIS A 828 21.02 -9.93 -34.75
CA HIS A 828 20.85 -9.66 -36.18
C HIS A 828 19.52 -10.22 -36.67
N GLY A 829 18.90 -9.56 -37.66
CA GLY A 829 17.60 -9.98 -38.19
C GLY A 829 17.07 -9.05 -39.29
N GLN A 830 15.85 -9.33 -39.76
CA GLN A 830 15.25 -8.72 -40.97
C GLN A 830 15.11 -7.19 -40.99
N TRP A 831 15.40 -6.50 -39.90
CA TRP A 831 15.52 -5.04 -39.85
C TRP A 831 16.81 -4.52 -40.52
N GLU A 832 17.80 -5.39 -40.73
CA GLU A 832 19.06 -5.07 -41.40
C GLU A 832 19.00 -5.29 -42.93
N ARG A 833 20.07 -4.91 -43.62
CA ARG A 833 20.25 -5.08 -45.09
C ARG A 833 21.44 -5.98 -45.43
N GLN A 834 21.90 -6.74 -44.46
CA GLN A 834 22.95 -7.75 -44.57
C GLN A 834 22.54 -8.94 -43.70
N VAL A 835 22.92 -10.16 -44.07
CA VAL A 835 22.69 -11.33 -43.22
C VAL A 835 23.63 -11.31 -42.02
N GLY A 836 23.11 -11.72 -40.87
CA GLY A 836 23.85 -11.79 -39.62
C GLY A 836 23.26 -12.87 -38.72
N HIS A 837 24.09 -13.44 -37.84
CA HIS A 837 23.68 -14.57 -37.02
C HIS A 837 22.77 -14.14 -35.86
N ASN A 838 21.76 -14.95 -35.52
CA ASN A 838 20.80 -14.66 -34.44
C ASN A 838 21.49 -14.45 -33.07
N SER A 839 22.40 -15.38 -32.74
CA SER A 839 22.96 -15.58 -31.39
C SER A 839 24.48 -15.90 -31.36
N PRO A 840 25.34 -15.21 -32.13
CA PRO A 840 26.76 -15.58 -32.23
C PRO A 840 27.47 -15.52 -30.89
N LEU A 841 28.26 -16.54 -30.55
CA LEU A 841 28.96 -16.60 -29.26
C LEU A 841 30.08 -15.55 -29.21
N PHE A 842 30.85 -15.47 -30.28
CA PHE A 842 31.98 -14.55 -30.46
C PHE A 842 31.84 -13.75 -31.77
N PRO A 843 32.60 -12.66 -31.95
CA PRO A 843 32.50 -11.84 -33.16
C PRO A 843 33.46 -12.29 -34.25
N LEU A 844 33.10 -12.04 -35.51
CA LEU A 844 34.05 -12.12 -36.62
C LEU A 844 35.18 -11.10 -36.44
N GLU A 845 36.42 -11.45 -36.76
CA GLU A 845 37.57 -10.55 -36.67
C GLU A 845 37.49 -9.42 -37.70
N SER A 846 36.81 -9.67 -38.83
CA SER A 846 36.47 -8.67 -39.86
C SER A 846 35.39 -7.66 -39.47
N ALA A 847 34.63 -7.92 -38.40
CA ALA A 847 33.46 -7.11 -38.03
C ALA A 847 33.84 -5.72 -37.50
N SER A 848 32.93 -4.74 -37.69
CA SER A 848 33.11 -3.39 -37.15
C SER A 848 33.14 -3.37 -35.62
N SER A 849 33.77 -2.34 -35.02
CA SER A 849 33.82 -2.16 -33.56
C SER A 849 32.44 -1.97 -32.87
N TYR A 850 31.36 -1.87 -33.65
CA TYR A 850 29.98 -1.96 -33.17
C TYR A 850 29.48 -3.42 -33.22
N GLN A 851 29.59 -4.08 -34.36
CA GLN A 851 29.22 -5.50 -34.53
C GLN A 851 30.02 -6.44 -33.61
N LYS A 852 31.28 -6.15 -33.29
CA LYS A 852 32.06 -6.92 -32.30
C LYS A 852 31.46 -6.92 -30.88
N LYS A 853 30.37 -6.16 -30.64
CA LYS A 853 29.59 -6.13 -29.38
C LYS A 853 28.27 -6.89 -29.44
N LEU A 854 27.83 -7.34 -30.62
CA LEU A 854 26.56 -8.01 -30.85
C LEU A 854 26.73 -9.52 -30.72
N THR A 855 27.13 -9.97 -29.53
CA THR A 855 27.51 -11.37 -29.25
C THR A 855 27.14 -11.77 -27.84
N VAL A 856 26.91 -13.08 -27.63
CA VAL A 856 26.61 -13.66 -26.31
C VAL A 856 27.72 -13.31 -25.31
N ASP A 857 28.99 -13.46 -25.69
CA ASP A 857 30.13 -13.16 -24.83
C ASP A 857 30.19 -11.69 -24.41
N TYR A 858 30.11 -10.76 -25.36
CA TYR A 858 30.20 -9.33 -25.05
C TYR A 858 29.04 -8.89 -24.15
N SER A 859 27.81 -9.31 -24.46
CA SER A 859 26.63 -8.88 -23.71
C SER A 859 26.62 -9.42 -22.28
N ALA A 860 26.97 -10.70 -22.08
CA ALA A 860 27.11 -11.27 -20.74
C ALA A 860 28.21 -10.57 -19.93
N ARG A 861 29.36 -10.26 -20.56
CA ARG A 861 30.45 -9.51 -19.90
C ARG A 861 30.08 -8.06 -19.60
N GLU A 862 29.30 -7.37 -20.44
CA GLU A 862 28.84 -6.01 -20.15
C GLU A 862 27.93 -5.98 -18.92
N TRP A 863 27.02 -6.96 -18.75
CA TRP A 863 26.22 -7.09 -17.54
C TRP A 863 27.07 -7.28 -16.27
N VAL A 864 28.05 -8.19 -16.29
CA VAL A 864 29.00 -8.37 -15.16
C VAL A 864 29.79 -7.08 -14.89
N LYS A 865 30.31 -6.44 -15.94
CA LYS A 865 31.06 -5.16 -15.87
C LYS A 865 30.22 -3.99 -15.33
N ARG A 866 28.89 -4.04 -15.46
CA ARG A 866 27.95 -3.09 -14.86
C ARG A 866 27.60 -3.42 -13.41
N GLY A 867 28.04 -4.56 -12.88
CA GLY A 867 27.88 -4.95 -11.48
C GLY A 867 26.85 -6.06 -11.22
N ALA A 868 26.42 -6.81 -12.25
CA ALA A 868 25.59 -7.99 -12.04
C ALA A 868 26.42 -9.18 -11.52
N PRO A 869 25.99 -9.88 -10.46
CA PRO A 869 26.59 -11.14 -10.02
C PRO A 869 26.47 -12.21 -11.11
N LYS A 870 27.55 -12.93 -11.40
CA LYS A 870 27.58 -13.97 -12.46
C LYS A 870 26.61 -15.10 -12.15
N GLU A 871 26.56 -15.50 -10.88
CA GLU A 871 25.70 -16.55 -10.33
C GLU A 871 24.20 -16.23 -10.42
N LYS A 872 23.83 -14.97 -10.71
CA LYS A 872 22.45 -14.55 -10.98
C LYS A 872 22.12 -14.36 -12.46
N LEU A 873 23.12 -14.26 -13.34
CA LEU A 873 22.91 -14.09 -14.77
C LEU A 873 22.56 -15.43 -15.42
N LEU A 874 21.37 -15.51 -16.02
CA LEU A 874 20.95 -16.62 -16.86
C LEU A 874 21.06 -16.19 -18.33
N ILE A 875 21.86 -16.91 -19.10
CA ILE A 875 22.22 -16.52 -20.47
C ILE A 875 21.18 -17.07 -21.46
N GLY A 876 20.63 -16.21 -22.31
CA GLY A 876 19.55 -16.52 -23.25
C GLY A 876 20.01 -17.40 -24.42
N MET A 877 19.34 -18.54 -24.56
CA MET A 877 19.54 -19.53 -25.62
C MET A 877 18.27 -19.58 -26.49
N PRO A 878 18.34 -19.23 -27.78
CA PRO A 878 17.19 -19.31 -28.68
C PRO A 878 16.98 -20.76 -29.16
N THR A 879 15.73 -21.17 -29.29
CA THR A 879 15.31 -22.41 -29.99
C THR A 879 14.74 -22.10 -31.38
N TYR A 880 15.26 -21.04 -31.99
CA TYR A 880 14.81 -20.47 -33.25
C TYR A 880 15.99 -19.77 -33.96
N GLY A 881 15.80 -19.46 -35.24
CA GLY A 881 16.75 -18.70 -36.07
C GLY A 881 16.11 -17.47 -36.69
N ARG A 882 16.96 -16.51 -37.07
CA ARG A 882 16.58 -15.34 -37.86
C ARG A 882 16.97 -15.59 -39.31
N SER A 883 16.01 -15.43 -40.22
CA SER A 883 16.16 -15.74 -41.64
C SER A 883 16.16 -14.48 -42.51
N PHE A 884 16.75 -14.59 -43.69
CA PHE A 884 16.95 -13.49 -44.62
C PHE A 884 16.77 -13.96 -46.07
N THR A 885 16.29 -13.07 -46.93
CA THR A 885 16.36 -13.24 -48.39
C THR A 885 17.60 -12.50 -48.90
N LEU A 886 18.52 -13.22 -49.55
CA LEU A 886 19.76 -12.71 -50.14
C LEU A 886 19.48 -11.84 -51.37
N VAL A 887 20.34 -10.85 -51.64
CA VAL A 887 20.31 -10.07 -52.90
C VAL A 887 21.06 -10.81 -54.02
N ASN A 888 21.90 -11.79 -53.68
CA ASN A 888 22.70 -12.56 -54.63
C ASN A 888 23.09 -13.92 -54.02
N GLU A 889 22.61 -15.00 -54.62
CA GLU A 889 22.83 -16.39 -54.14
C GLU A 889 24.32 -16.78 -54.05
N SER A 890 25.19 -16.16 -54.87
CA SER A 890 26.66 -16.35 -54.80
C SER A 890 27.33 -15.56 -53.67
N LYS A 891 26.56 -14.88 -52.81
CA LYS A 891 27.01 -14.18 -51.61
C LYS A 891 26.11 -14.60 -50.43
N PHE A 892 26.49 -15.70 -49.80
CA PHE A 892 25.78 -16.34 -48.69
C PHE A 892 26.49 -16.19 -47.33
N ASP A 893 27.70 -15.62 -47.33
CA ASP A 893 28.53 -15.49 -46.14
C ASP A 893 28.05 -14.35 -45.22
N ILE A 894 28.46 -14.35 -43.95
CA ILE A 894 27.97 -13.39 -42.95
C ILE A 894 28.38 -11.95 -43.34
N GLY A 895 27.41 -11.03 -43.31
CA GLY A 895 27.55 -9.67 -43.86
C GLY A 895 27.18 -9.53 -45.35
N ALA A 896 26.81 -10.62 -46.04
CA ALA A 896 26.32 -10.53 -47.42
C ALA A 896 24.99 -9.75 -47.51
N PRO A 897 24.72 -8.99 -48.61
CA PRO A 897 23.55 -8.13 -48.69
C PRO A 897 22.22 -8.90 -48.73
N ALA A 898 21.25 -8.44 -47.95
CA ALA A 898 19.90 -9.01 -47.83
C ALA A 898 18.82 -8.01 -48.27
N SER A 899 17.79 -8.50 -48.97
CA SER A 899 16.64 -7.73 -49.44
C SER A 899 15.58 -7.54 -48.33
N GLY A 900 15.52 -8.45 -47.36
CA GLY A 900 14.64 -8.45 -46.20
C GLY A 900 14.73 -9.76 -45.44
N GLY A 901 13.70 -10.07 -44.64
CA GLY A 901 13.56 -11.38 -44.00
C GLY A 901 13.42 -12.52 -45.00
N GLY A 902 13.70 -13.75 -44.56
CA GLY A 902 13.43 -14.96 -45.33
C GLY A 902 11.93 -15.27 -45.40
N GLU A 903 11.56 -16.25 -46.22
CA GLU A 903 10.18 -16.76 -46.29
C GLU A 903 9.64 -17.16 -44.90
N PRO A 904 8.35 -16.90 -44.61
CA PRO A 904 7.74 -17.31 -43.35
C PRO A 904 7.60 -18.83 -43.25
N GLY A 905 7.89 -19.39 -42.07
CA GLY A 905 7.63 -20.81 -41.78
C GLY A 905 6.14 -21.15 -41.76
N GLU A 906 5.79 -22.40 -42.08
CA GLU A 906 4.38 -22.86 -42.17
C GLU A 906 3.62 -22.71 -40.83
N PHE A 907 4.30 -22.71 -39.69
CA PHE A 907 3.69 -22.74 -38.36
C PHE A 907 3.98 -21.51 -37.50
N THR A 908 5.13 -20.86 -37.69
CA THR A 908 5.43 -19.54 -37.12
C THR A 908 4.77 -18.41 -37.89
N GLY A 909 4.78 -18.47 -39.23
CA GLY A 909 4.09 -17.51 -40.11
C GLY A 909 4.71 -16.10 -40.17
N GLU A 910 5.84 -15.86 -39.50
CA GLU A 910 6.55 -14.58 -39.48
C GLU A 910 7.72 -14.62 -40.50
N PRO A 911 7.76 -13.72 -41.51
CA PRO A 911 8.93 -13.59 -42.37
C PRO A 911 10.16 -13.24 -41.55
N GLY A 912 11.33 -13.77 -41.90
CA GLY A 912 12.57 -13.51 -41.17
C GLY A 912 12.72 -14.23 -39.82
N PHE A 913 11.84 -15.19 -39.49
CA PHE A 913 11.86 -15.95 -38.24
C PHE A 913 11.47 -17.41 -38.51
N LEU A 914 12.24 -18.36 -37.99
CA LEU A 914 11.95 -19.80 -38.13
C LEU A 914 12.23 -20.53 -36.80
N SER A 915 11.29 -21.34 -36.35
CA SER A 915 11.48 -22.25 -35.20
C SER A 915 12.44 -23.40 -35.55
N TYR A 916 13.03 -24.09 -34.56
CA TYR A 916 13.99 -25.16 -34.85
C TYR A 916 13.39 -26.29 -35.68
N TYR A 917 12.12 -26.65 -35.46
CA TYR A 917 11.43 -27.66 -36.27
C TYR A 917 11.09 -27.20 -37.70
N GLU A 918 11.13 -25.90 -38.00
CA GLU A 918 11.05 -25.34 -39.37
C GLU A 918 12.43 -25.24 -40.01
N ILE A 919 13.47 -24.88 -39.24
CA ILE A 919 14.87 -24.91 -39.69
C ILE A 919 15.27 -26.34 -40.05
N CYS A 920 14.90 -27.33 -39.24
CA CYS A 920 15.18 -28.72 -39.55
C CYS A 920 14.42 -29.19 -40.80
N GLU A 921 13.23 -28.66 -41.09
CA GLU A 921 12.55 -28.92 -42.37
C GLU A 921 13.29 -28.26 -43.54
N PHE A 922 13.72 -27.00 -43.37
CA PHE A 922 14.56 -26.30 -44.35
C PHE A 922 15.83 -27.10 -44.66
N LEU A 923 16.52 -27.62 -43.65
CA LEU A 923 17.72 -28.47 -43.77
C LEU A 923 17.48 -29.81 -44.49
N HIS A 924 16.25 -30.33 -44.49
CA HIS A 924 15.89 -31.57 -45.21
C HIS A 924 15.50 -31.34 -46.68
N ARG A 925 15.51 -30.09 -47.18
CA ARG A 925 15.24 -29.79 -48.60
C ARG A 925 16.46 -30.08 -49.48
N ASP A 926 16.22 -30.42 -50.75
CA ASP A 926 17.30 -30.59 -51.72
C ASP A 926 18.09 -29.27 -51.93
N ASN A 927 19.41 -29.41 -52.16
CA ASN A 927 20.37 -28.34 -52.44
C ASN A 927 20.60 -27.32 -51.31
N VAL A 928 20.33 -27.67 -50.04
CA VAL A 928 20.71 -26.85 -48.88
C VAL A 928 22.20 -26.99 -48.60
N THR A 929 22.86 -25.88 -48.27
CA THR A 929 24.22 -25.88 -47.72
C THR A 929 24.17 -25.47 -46.25
N LEU A 930 24.63 -26.35 -45.36
CA LEU A 930 24.87 -26.06 -43.95
C LEU A 930 26.35 -25.68 -43.76
N VAL A 931 26.59 -24.52 -43.15
CA VAL A 931 27.92 -23.97 -42.86
C VAL A 931 28.08 -23.86 -41.35
N TRP A 932 29.29 -24.15 -40.85
CA TRP A 932 29.68 -23.89 -39.46
C TRP A 932 30.71 -22.76 -39.43
N ASP A 933 30.38 -21.68 -38.72
CA ASP A 933 31.31 -20.56 -38.52
C ASP A 933 32.25 -20.85 -37.35
N ASN A 934 33.57 -20.85 -37.62
CA ASN A 934 34.59 -21.15 -36.63
C ASN A 934 35.04 -19.93 -35.80
N GLU A 935 34.68 -18.71 -36.20
CA GLU A 935 34.95 -17.51 -35.42
C GLU A 935 33.80 -17.27 -34.43
N GLN A 936 32.55 -17.33 -34.90
CA GLN A 936 31.34 -17.12 -34.11
C GLN A 936 30.84 -18.35 -33.33
N GLN A 937 31.34 -19.55 -33.65
CA GLN A 937 31.00 -20.85 -33.04
C GLN A 937 29.49 -21.22 -33.14
N VAL A 938 28.92 -21.04 -34.34
CA VAL A 938 27.49 -21.22 -34.63
C VAL A 938 27.25 -21.71 -36.07
N PRO A 939 26.14 -22.41 -36.35
CA PRO A 939 25.75 -22.80 -37.70
C PRO A 939 24.95 -21.72 -38.43
N PHE A 940 25.04 -21.69 -39.76
CA PHE A 940 24.03 -21.08 -40.63
C PHE A 940 23.77 -21.96 -41.84
N ALA A 941 22.59 -21.87 -42.43
CA ALA A 941 22.21 -22.64 -43.60
C ALA A 941 21.61 -21.74 -44.68
N TYR A 942 21.83 -22.10 -45.95
CA TYR A 942 21.23 -21.39 -47.08
C TYR A 942 20.88 -22.32 -48.24
N ARG A 943 19.92 -21.89 -49.05
CA ARG A 943 19.37 -22.60 -50.20
C ARG A 943 18.73 -21.59 -51.16
N GLU A 944 19.16 -21.56 -52.42
CA GLU A 944 18.74 -20.52 -53.39
C GLU A 944 19.02 -19.12 -52.78
N ASP A 945 18.04 -18.22 -52.72
CA ASP A 945 18.19 -16.91 -52.06
C ASP A 945 17.85 -16.92 -50.56
N GLN A 946 17.44 -18.04 -49.98
CA GLN A 946 17.02 -18.13 -48.58
C GLN A 946 18.18 -18.50 -47.65
N TRP A 947 18.32 -17.78 -46.53
CA TRP A 947 19.39 -17.91 -45.54
C TRP A 947 18.82 -17.91 -44.12
N VAL A 948 19.39 -18.70 -43.19
CA VAL A 948 19.03 -18.71 -41.77
C VAL A 948 20.23 -18.97 -40.85
N GLY A 949 20.36 -18.15 -39.81
CA GLY A 949 21.33 -18.33 -38.71
C GLY A 949 20.59 -18.74 -37.42
N PHE A 950 21.05 -19.81 -36.76
CA PHE A 950 20.34 -20.52 -35.71
C PHE A 950 21.28 -21.22 -34.71
N ASP A 951 20.73 -21.82 -33.66
CA ASP A 951 21.48 -22.67 -32.73
C ASP A 951 21.16 -24.16 -32.95
N ASP A 952 22.19 -25.01 -32.91
CA ASP A 952 22.09 -26.48 -32.98
C ASP A 952 22.63 -27.15 -31.71
N GLU A 953 22.54 -28.49 -31.62
CA GLU A 953 23.10 -29.22 -30.47
C GLU A 953 24.63 -29.10 -30.31
N ARG A 954 25.36 -28.51 -31.27
CA ARG A 954 26.80 -28.27 -31.18
C ARG A 954 27.08 -26.87 -30.63
N SER A 955 26.51 -25.82 -31.21
CA SER A 955 26.67 -24.45 -30.74
C SER A 955 26.15 -24.26 -29.31
N LEU A 956 25.03 -24.89 -28.96
CA LEU A 956 24.53 -24.86 -27.58
C LEU A 956 25.48 -25.57 -26.60
N LYS A 957 26.14 -26.67 -26.98
CA LYS A 957 27.15 -27.32 -26.12
C LYS A 957 28.40 -26.45 -25.95
N THR A 958 28.93 -25.89 -27.03
CA THR A 958 30.06 -24.95 -26.98
C THR A 958 29.73 -23.70 -26.16
N LYS A 959 28.48 -23.20 -26.22
CA LYS A 959 27.98 -22.16 -25.33
C LYS A 959 27.92 -22.61 -23.87
N MET A 960 27.53 -23.85 -23.57
CA MET A 960 27.54 -24.34 -22.18
C MET A 960 28.96 -24.51 -21.63
N GLU A 961 29.91 -24.93 -22.44
CA GLU A 961 31.34 -24.98 -22.06
C GLU A 961 31.86 -23.58 -21.69
N TRP A 962 31.67 -22.59 -22.57
CA TRP A 962 31.97 -21.18 -22.31
C TRP A 962 31.28 -20.63 -21.05
N LEU A 963 30.01 -21.00 -20.83
CA LEU A 963 29.20 -20.53 -19.70
C LEU A 963 29.74 -21.06 -18.36
N ARG A 964 30.14 -22.33 -18.34
CA ARG A 964 30.76 -23.02 -17.21
C ARG A 964 32.12 -22.42 -16.88
N ASP A 965 32.98 -22.23 -17.87
CA ASP A 965 34.33 -21.66 -17.71
C ASP A 965 34.31 -20.23 -17.15
N LEU A 966 33.23 -19.48 -17.40
CA LEU A 966 33.04 -18.13 -16.87
C LEU A 966 32.26 -18.06 -15.55
N GLY A 967 31.61 -19.15 -15.12
CA GLY A 967 30.93 -19.24 -13.82
C GLY A 967 29.56 -18.56 -13.75
N PHE A 968 28.77 -18.58 -14.84
CA PHE A 968 27.42 -18.00 -14.85
C PHE A 968 26.36 -18.90 -14.17
N GLY A 969 25.26 -18.30 -13.70
CA GLY A 969 24.18 -18.95 -12.94
C GLY A 969 23.38 -20.01 -13.69
N GLY A 970 23.43 -20.01 -15.01
CA GLY A 970 22.76 -20.98 -15.87
C GLY A 970 22.20 -20.35 -17.14
N VAL A 971 21.10 -20.90 -17.65
CA VAL A 971 20.49 -20.51 -18.93
C VAL A 971 19.03 -20.13 -18.82
N MET A 972 18.63 -19.23 -19.70
CA MET A 972 17.25 -18.95 -20.02
C MET A 972 16.97 -19.41 -21.46
N VAL A 973 15.82 -20.00 -21.73
CA VAL A 973 15.47 -20.56 -23.05
C VAL A 973 14.20 -19.91 -23.59
N TRP A 974 14.33 -19.28 -24.78
CA TRP A 974 13.20 -18.71 -25.54
C TRP A 974 13.04 -19.45 -26.87
N SER A 975 12.04 -20.31 -27.04
CA SER A 975 11.06 -20.81 -26.07
C SER A 975 10.83 -22.32 -26.27
N VAL A 976 10.33 -23.03 -25.26
CA VAL A 976 10.28 -24.52 -25.31
C VAL A 976 9.36 -25.04 -26.41
N ASP A 977 8.42 -24.21 -26.86
CA ASP A 977 7.47 -24.48 -27.93
C ASP A 977 8.04 -24.33 -29.36
N MET A 978 9.34 -24.03 -29.50
CA MET A 978 10.05 -23.88 -30.78
C MET A 978 11.19 -24.90 -31.00
N ASP A 979 11.63 -25.61 -29.96
CA ASP A 979 12.47 -26.82 -30.09
C ASP A 979 11.64 -27.97 -30.72
N ASP A 980 12.28 -29.05 -31.20
CA ASP A 980 11.56 -30.20 -31.76
C ASP A 980 10.94 -31.06 -30.65
N PHE A 981 9.81 -30.60 -30.10
CA PHE A 981 9.05 -31.27 -29.05
C PHE A 981 8.36 -32.58 -29.50
N LYS A 982 8.39 -32.91 -30.80
CA LYS A 982 7.79 -34.12 -31.37
C LYS A 982 8.81 -35.21 -31.70
N GLY A 983 10.03 -34.82 -32.06
CA GLY A 983 11.06 -35.72 -32.58
C GLY A 983 10.99 -35.89 -34.10
N ASP A 984 10.36 -34.93 -34.79
CA ASP A 984 10.16 -34.95 -36.24
C ASP A 984 11.50 -34.80 -37.00
N CYS A 985 12.52 -34.21 -36.36
CA CYS A 985 13.85 -33.96 -36.92
C CYS A 985 14.83 -35.15 -36.80
N GLY A 986 14.35 -36.35 -36.46
CA GLY A 986 15.16 -37.57 -36.39
C GLY A 986 16.06 -37.73 -35.15
N MET A 987 16.42 -36.62 -34.48
CA MET A 987 17.18 -36.62 -33.22
C MET A 987 16.33 -37.01 -31.99
N GLY A 988 15.02 -37.21 -32.18
CA GLY A 988 14.06 -37.41 -31.10
C GLY A 988 13.73 -36.12 -30.36
N LYS A 989 12.77 -36.20 -29.42
CA LYS A 989 12.19 -35.00 -28.79
C LYS A 989 13.20 -34.13 -28.05
N TYR A 990 13.04 -32.82 -28.15
CA TYR A 990 13.81 -31.79 -27.44
C TYR A 990 15.33 -31.88 -27.62
N PRO A 991 15.85 -31.91 -28.86
CA PRO A 991 17.29 -31.99 -29.11
C PRO A 991 18.06 -30.83 -28.47
N LEU A 992 17.57 -29.58 -28.61
CA LEU A 992 18.26 -28.40 -28.09
C LEU A 992 18.22 -28.34 -26.57
N LEU A 993 17.05 -28.52 -25.94
CA LEU A 993 16.94 -28.54 -24.47
C LEU A 993 17.76 -29.69 -23.84
N LYS A 994 17.84 -30.86 -24.49
CA LYS A 994 18.68 -31.97 -24.02
C LYS A 994 20.17 -31.68 -24.19
N ALA A 995 20.59 -31.02 -25.27
CA ALA A 995 21.97 -30.61 -25.46
C ALA A 995 22.42 -29.62 -24.36
N LEU A 996 21.59 -28.61 -24.05
CA LEU A 996 21.80 -27.69 -22.95
C LEU A 996 21.90 -28.42 -21.60
N LYS A 997 20.88 -29.22 -21.27
CA LYS A 997 20.83 -29.94 -19.98
C LYS A 997 22.04 -30.86 -19.80
N SER A 998 22.37 -31.67 -20.81
CA SER A 998 23.48 -32.63 -20.73
C SER A 998 24.84 -31.95 -20.58
N ALA A 999 25.07 -30.82 -21.26
CA ALA A 999 26.31 -30.06 -21.10
C ALA A 999 26.42 -29.31 -19.76
N LEU A 1000 25.31 -29.13 -19.03
CA LEU A 1000 25.28 -28.61 -17.67
C LEU A 1000 25.37 -29.71 -16.59
N GLU A 1001 25.41 -31.00 -16.96
CA GLU A 1001 25.57 -32.09 -15.99
C GLU A 1001 26.93 -31.99 -15.27
N GLY A 1002 26.90 -32.12 -13.95
CA GLY A 1002 28.07 -32.01 -13.07
C GLY A 1002 28.64 -30.58 -12.93
N TYR A 1003 28.04 -29.56 -13.54
CA TYR A 1003 28.36 -28.17 -13.24
C TYR A 1003 27.67 -27.73 -11.93
N ALA A 1004 28.33 -26.88 -11.16
CA ALA A 1004 27.77 -26.25 -9.97
C ALA A 1004 28.19 -24.78 -9.93
N VAL A 1005 27.22 -23.91 -9.62
CA VAL A 1005 27.38 -22.46 -9.55
C VAL A 1005 27.85 -22.11 -8.14
N HIS A 1006 29.08 -21.60 -8.01
CA HIS A 1006 29.57 -21.05 -6.75
C HIS A 1006 28.99 -19.65 -6.53
N ARG A 1007 28.52 -19.37 -5.30
CA ARG A 1007 28.08 -18.02 -4.89
C ARG A 1007 29.23 -17.24 -4.24
N GLU A 1008 29.48 -16.04 -4.73
CA GLU A 1008 30.40 -15.04 -4.17
C GLU A 1008 29.65 -13.80 -3.65
N TYR A 1009 28.47 -13.51 -4.19
CA TYR A 1009 27.66 -12.32 -3.87
C TYR A 1009 26.70 -12.53 -2.69
N GLU A 1010 26.96 -11.84 -1.57
CA GLU A 1010 26.09 -11.77 -0.40
C GLU A 1010 25.09 -10.59 -0.50
N GLY A 1011 24.05 -10.75 -1.33
CA GLY A 1011 22.97 -9.76 -1.44
C GLY A 1011 21.96 -9.80 -0.28
N PRO A 1012 21.24 -8.68 -0.01
CA PRO A 1012 20.38 -8.53 1.17
C PRO A 1012 19.15 -9.45 1.22
N TYR A 1013 18.87 -10.22 0.16
CA TYR A 1013 17.73 -11.14 0.04
C TYR A 1013 18.15 -12.55 -0.43
N ASP A 1014 19.47 -12.82 -0.47
CA ASP A 1014 20.07 -14.05 -1.03
C ASP A 1014 20.38 -15.12 0.03
N GLY A 1015 20.04 -14.86 1.30
CA GLY A 1015 20.14 -15.81 2.41
C GLY A 1015 19.17 -17.00 2.30
N PRO A 1016 19.40 -18.08 3.07
CA PRO A 1016 18.64 -19.32 2.96
C PRO A 1016 17.15 -19.15 3.30
N ASN A 1017 16.28 -19.49 2.35
CA ASN A 1017 14.82 -19.49 2.53
C ASN A 1017 14.39 -20.62 3.48
N VAL A 1018 14.33 -20.29 4.78
CA VAL A 1018 14.07 -21.23 5.89
C VAL A 1018 12.79 -22.04 5.69
N TYR A 1019 11.74 -21.42 5.14
CA TYR A 1019 10.44 -22.08 4.92
C TYR A 1019 10.44 -23.01 3.70
N ALA A 1020 11.16 -22.69 2.63
CA ALA A 1020 11.36 -23.63 1.51
C ALA A 1020 12.16 -24.86 1.95
N ALA A 1021 13.19 -24.68 2.79
CA ALA A 1021 13.99 -25.77 3.35
C ALA A 1021 13.23 -26.64 4.39
N ALA A 1022 12.04 -26.21 4.82
CA ALA A 1022 11.11 -27.00 5.63
C ALA A 1022 10.09 -27.77 4.78
N ALA A 1023 9.61 -27.18 3.68
CA ALA A 1023 8.68 -27.83 2.74
C ALA A 1023 9.29 -29.11 2.14
N ASN A 1024 10.47 -29.01 1.50
CA ASN A 1024 11.14 -30.15 0.87
C ASN A 1024 11.46 -31.29 1.86
N ARG A 1025 11.63 -30.99 3.16
CA ARG A 1025 11.87 -31.99 4.21
C ARG A 1025 10.62 -32.76 4.64
N LYS A 1026 9.40 -32.25 4.41
CA LYS A 1026 8.17 -33.02 4.65
C LYS A 1026 7.94 -34.10 3.58
N GLU A 1027 8.21 -33.80 2.32
CA GLU A 1027 8.00 -34.75 1.21
C GLU A 1027 9.00 -35.90 1.25
N HIS A 1028 10.27 -35.62 1.59
CA HIS A 1028 11.32 -36.63 1.68
C HIS A 1028 11.09 -37.67 2.80
N LEU A 1029 10.22 -37.38 3.78
CA LEU A 1029 9.80 -38.32 4.83
C LEU A 1029 8.62 -39.22 4.39
N ILE A 1030 7.84 -38.78 3.40
CA ILE A 1030 6.70 -39.53 2.85
C ILE A 1030 7.17 -40.57 1.82
N LEU A 1031 8.17 -40.22 1.00
CA LEU A 1031 8.73 -41.10 -0.04
C LEU A 1031 9.56 -42.29 0.49
N SER A 1032 9.90 -42.32 1.78
CA SER A 1032 10.69 -43.42 2.38
C SER A 1032 9.86 -44.56 3.00
N ILE A 1033 8.53 -44.47 3.03
CA ILE A 1033 7.66 -45.50 3.62
C ILE A 1033 7.16 -46.45 2.52
N SER A 1034 7.98 -47.46 2.21
CA SER A 1034 7.54 -48.60 1.40
C SER A 1034 6.51 -49.43 2.18
N ILE A 1035 5.45 -49.87 1.50
CA ILE A 1035 4.39 -50.70 2.09
C ILE A 1035 4.93 -52.12 2.28
N GLY A 1036 5.55 -52.39 3.44
CA GLY A 1036 6.38 -53.60 3.55
C GLY A 1036 6.71 -54.18 4.92
N ASP A 1037 6.38 -53.56 6.07
CA ASP A 1037 6.34 -54.32 7.33
C ASP A 1037 5.55 -53.64 8.46
N LEU A 1038 4.47 -54.27 8.91
CA LEU A 1038 3.68 -53.82 10.06
C LEU A 1038 3.14 -55.02 10.87
N SER A 1039 3.99 -56.04 11.05
CA SER A 1039 3.57 -57.34 11.61
C SER A 1039 4.49 -57.98 12.67
N ARG A 1040 5.47 -57.26 13.25
CA ARG A 1040 6.20 -57.68 14.47
C ARG A 1040 6.85 -56.51 15.22
N LEU A 1041 6.35 -56.22 16.43
CA LEU A 1041 7.09 -56.34 17.71
C LEU A 1041 6.26 -55.73 18.84
N GLY A 1042 6.04 -56.50 19.91
CA GLY A 1042 5.30 -56.04 21.08
C GLY A 1042 6.16 -56.05 22.35
N ARG A 1043 5.86 -55.11 23.25
CA ARG A 1043 6.07 -55.20 24.70
C ARG A 1043 7.50 -55.49 25.20
N VAL A 1044 8.22 -54.41 25.53
CA VAL A 1044 9.26 -54.41 26.58
C VAL A 1044 9.00 -53.22 27.52
N MET A 1045 9.08 -53.43 28.84
CA MET A 1045 9.07 -52.35 29.84
C MET A 1045 10.51 -51.96 30.23
N PRO A 1046 10.72 -50.73 30.70
CA PRO A 1046 11.66 -50.45 31.79
C PRO A 1046 10.93 -50.12 33.10
N ARG A 1047 11.61 -50.32 34.24
CA ARG A 1047 11.15 -49.93 35.58
C ARG A 1047 11.68 -48.55 35.98
N LYS A 1048 11.05 -47.96 37.01
CA LYS A 1048 11.57 -46.87 37.88
C LYS A 1048 13.02 -47.15 38.32
N HIS A 1049 13.86 -46.16 38.67
CA HIS A 1049 13.63 -44.99 39.53
C HIS A 1049 14.61 -43.84 39.23
N GLY A 1050 14.24 -42.59 39.55
CA GLY A 1050 15.14 -41.42 39.53
C GLY A 1050 14.37 -40.10 39.70
N SER A 1051 14.39 -39.54 40.90
CA SER A 1051 13.66 -38.33 41.35
C SER A 1051 13.88 -37.05 40.51
N GLY A 1052 12.82 -36.28 40.27
CA GLY A 1052 12.88 -34.87 39.84
C GLY A 1052 12.09 -34.54 38.56
N ALA A 1053 10.76 -34.63 38.58
CA ALA A 1053 9.93 -34.51 37.37
C ALA A 1053 8.58 -33.79 37.57
N ASP A 1054 8.52 -32.76 38.43
CA ASP A 1054 7.32 -31.91 38.60
C ASP A 1054 7.63 -30.40 38.68
N GLU A 1055 8.86 -29.99 38.40
CA GLU A 1055 9.22 -28.58 38.31
C GLU A 1055 8.93 -28.01 36.91
N VAL A 1056 8.23 -26.87 36.85
CA VAL A 1056 8.13 -26.05 35.63
C VAL A 1056 9.50 -25.47 35.31
N VAL A 1057 10.00 -25.80 34.12
CA VAL A 1057 11.24 -25.29 33.52
C VAL A 1057 10.88 -24.25 32.46
N CYS A 1058 11.51 -23.08 32.53
CA CYS A 1058 11.37 -22.00 31.53
C CYS A 1058 12.58 -22.03 30.58
N ASP A 1059 12.50 -22.80 29.49
CA ASP A 1059 13.53 -22.89 28.45
C ASP A 1059 13.13 -22.00 27.25
N GLU A 1060 13.13 -20.68 27.47
CA GLU A 1060 12.74 -19.66 26.48
C GLU A 1060 13.93 -18.76 26.11
N ASP A 1061 14.07 -18.45 24.82
CA ASP A 1061 15.05 -17.46 24.32
C ASP A 1061 14.82 -16.08 24.99
N GLU A 1062 15.88 -15.27 25.14
CA GLU A 1062 15.81 -13.98 25.83
C GLU A 1062 14.72 -13.04 25.26
N GLY A 1063 13.66 -12.81 26.05
CA GLY A 1063 12.50 -12.01 25.66
C GLY A 1063 11.23 -12.81 25.35
N GLY A 1064 11.32 -14.13 25.27
CA GLY A 1064 10.16 -15.02 25.29
C GLY A 1064 9.35 -14.86 26.57
N ILE A 1065 8.03 -15.04 26.44
CA ILE A 1065 7.08 -15.15 27.55
C ILE A 1065 6.15 -16.32 27.26
N SER A 1066 6.10 -17.29 28.17
CA SER A 1066 5.12 -18.37 28.16
C SER A 1066 4.31 -18.45 29.46
N TYR A 1067 3.26 -19.26 29.42
CA TYR A 1067 2.34 -19.48 30.53
C TYR A 1067 2.23 -20.98 30.80
N HIS A 1068 2.77 -21.41 31.92
CA HIS A 1068 2.69 -22.79 32.38
C HIS A 1068 1.67 -22.93 33.49
N VAL A 1069 1.07 -24.11 33.58
CA VAL A 1069 0.08 -24.41 34.61
C VAL A 1069 0.75 -24.56 35.98
N ASP A 1070 0.10 -24.06 37.02
CA ASP A 1070 0.27 -24.66 38.34
C ASP A 1070 -0.52 -25.99 38.36
N LYS A 1071 0.07 -27.02 38.99
CA LYS A 1071 -0.51 -28.36 39.11
C LYS A 1071 -1.16 -28.61 40.48
N GLU A 1072 -0.84 -27.79 41.48
CA GLU A 1072 -1.32 -27.90 42.86
C GLU A 1072 -2.48 -26.92 43.13
N ASP A 1073 -2.51 -25.77 42.47
CA ASP A 1073 -3.54 -24.74 42.64
C ASP A 1073 -4.10 -24.25 41.29
N CYS A 1074 -5.34 -24.65 40.97
CA CYS A 1074 -6.07 -24.21 39.78
C CYS A 1074 -6.23 -22.69 39.66
N HIS A 1075 -6.19 -21.94 40.77
CA HIS A 1075 -6.25 -20.48 40.79
C HIS A 1075 -4.89 -19.80 40.57
N GLN A 1076 -3.85 -20.55 40.19
CA GLN A 1076 -2.50 -20.05 39.94
C GLN A 1076 -1.96 -20.55 38.60
N TYR A 1077 -0.96 -19.85 38.08
CA TYR A 1077 -0.14 -20.26 36.95
C TYR A 1077 1.28 -19.74 37.12
N TYR A 1078 2.19 -20.20 36.26
CA TYR A 1078 3.55 -19.73 36.17
C TYR A 1078 3.73 -18.93 34.88
N LEU A 1079 4.07 -17.66 35.02
CA LEU A 1079 4.58 -16.83 33.95
C LEU A 1079 6.08 -17.10 33.83
N CYS A 1080 6.53 -17.60 32.69
CA CYS A 1080 7.95 -17.66 32.34
C CYS A 1080 8.34 -16.36 31.60
N GLN A 1081 9.57 -15.90 31.80
CA GLN A 1081 10.18 -14.84 31.02
C GLN A 1081 11.69 -15.10 30.92
N GLY A 1082 12.12 -15.73 29.81
CA GLY A 1082 13.45 -16.35 29.74
C GLY A 1082 13.62 -17.38 30.86
N ASP A 1083 14.73 -17.32 31.61
CA ASP A 1083 15.02 -18.21 32.74
C ASP A 1083 14.13 -17.99 33.98
N ARG A 1084 13.29 -16.95 34.01
CA ARG A 1084 12.59 -16.49 35.21
C ARG A 1084 11.17 -17.00 35.32
N LYS A 1085 10.91 -17.77 36.38
CA LYS A 1085 9.59 -18.28 36.74
C LYS A 1085 8.90 -17.40 37.80
N HIS A 1086 7.78 -16.80 37.45
CA HIS A 1086 6.92 -16.01 38.34
C HIS A 1086 5.59 -16.71 38.58
N ARG A 1087 5.24 -17.00 39.84
CA ARG A 1087 3.93 -17.58 40.21
C ARG A 1087 2.87 -16.48 40.31
N MET A 1088 1.78 -16.63 39.57
CA MET A 1088 0.78 -15.59 39.32
C MET A 1088 -0.64 -16.09 39.67
N PRO A 1089 -1.44 -15.32 40.43
CA PRO A 1089 -2.83 -15.67 40.72
C PRO A 1089 -3.78 -15.31 39.57
N CYS A 1090 -4.81 -16.13 39.39
CA CYS A 1090 -5.98 -15.76 38.60
C CYS A 1090 -6.92 -14.82 39.38
N PRO A 1091 -7.75 -14.02 38.69
CA PRO A 1091 -8.81 -13.22 39.32
C PRO A 1091 -9.79 -14.09 40.12
N GLN A 1092 -10.35 -13.52 41.18
CA GLN A 1092 -11.18 -14.25 42.14
C GLN A 1092 -12.36 -14.98 41.48
N GLY A 1093 -12.39 -16.32 41.59
CA GLY A 1093 -13.41 -17.18 40.99
C GLY A 1093 -13.04 -17.79 39.63
N LEU A 1094 -11.92 -17.38 39.03
CA LEU A 1094 -11.38 -17.92 37.78
C LEU A 1094 -10.18 -18.84 38.03
N VAL A 1095 -9.91 -19.73 37.08
CA VAL A 1095 -8.83 -20.74 37.10
C VAL A 1095 -8.06 -20.73 35.78
N PHE A 1096 -6.79 -21.15 35.76
CA PHE A 1096 -5.98 -21.02 34.56
C PHE A 1096 -6.29 -22.08 33.49
N ASN A 1097 -6.69 -21.62 32.30
CA ASN A 1097 -6.99 -22.39 31.10
C ASN A 1097 -5.74 -22.56 30.23
N GLU A 1098 -5.18 -23.77 30.24
CA GLU A 1098 -3.96 -24.16 29.54
C GLU A 1098 -4.08 -24.25 28.00
N ARG A 1099 -5.30 -24.21 27.46
CA ARG A 1099 -5.53 -24.22 25.99
C ARG A 1099 -5.55 -22.81 25.41
N GLU A 1100 -6.08 -21.87 26.16
CA GLU A 1100 -6.29 -20.46 25.74
C GLU A 1100 -5.29 -19.49 26.39
N ASN A 1101 -4.46 -19.96 27.34
CA ASN A 1101 -3.50 -19.18 28.14
C ASN A 1101 -4.10 -17.98 28.89
N VAL A 1102 -5.32 -18.15 29.41
CA VAL A 1102 -6.05 -17.12 30.17
C VAL A 1102 -6.68 -17.71 31.44
N CYS A 1103 -7.03 -16.83 32.39
CA CYS A 1103 -7.88 -17.22 33.52
C CYS A 1103 -9.35 -17.23 33.08
N ASP A 1104 -10.02 -18.35 33.31
CA ASP A 1104 -11.34 -18.69 32.76
C ASP A 1104 -12.23 -19.31 33.86
N TRP A 1105 -13.51 -19.51 33.58
CA TRP A 1105 -14.42 -20.13 34.54
C TRP A 1105 -14.09 -21.62 34.74
N PRO A 1106 -14.20 -22.17 35.97
CA PRO A 1106 -13.91 -23.58 36.23
C PRO A 1106 -14.57 -24.58 35.27
N ALA A 1107 -15.82 -24.33 34.88
CA ALA A 1107 -16.57 -25.20 33.96
C ALA A 1107 -15.95 -25.33 32.55
N ASN A 1108 -15.14 -24.35 32.12
CA ASN A 1108 -14.47 -24.35 30.82
C ASN A 1108 -13.09 -25.06 30.87
N VAL A 1109 -12.53 -25.23 32.07
CA VAL A 1109 -11.19 -25.78 32.28
C VAL A 1109 -11.32 -27.20 32.84
N GLU A 1110 -11.28 -28.19 31.94
CA GLU A 1110 -11.56 -29.62 32.19
C GLU A 1110 -10.95 -30.18 33.50
N ARG A 1111 -9.68 -29.87 33.78
CA ARG A 1111 -8.95 -30.29 35.00
C ARG A 1111 -9.48 -29.65 36.30
N CYS A 1112 -10.04 -28.44 36.21
CA CYS A 1112 -10.50 -27.59 37.31
C CYS A 1112 -12.04 -27.51 37.41
N ALA A 1113 -12.79 -28.19 36.52
CA ALA A 1113 -14.25 -28.20 36.49
C ALA A 1113 -14.91 -28.66 37.81
N HIS A 1114 -14.17 -29.40 38.64
CA HIS A 1114 -14.59 -29.78 39.99
C HIS A 1114 -14.73 -28.60 40.97
N LEU A 1115 -14.20 -27.41 40.62
CA LEU A 1115 -14.35 -26.16 41.38
C LEU A 1115 -15.58 -25.32 40.93
N ALA A 1116 -16.34 -25.78 39.93
CA ALA A 1116 -17.60 -25.15 39.57
C ALA A 1116 -18.65 -25.38 40.68
N ALA A 1117 -19.10 -24.31 41.32
CA ALA A 1117 -20.12 -24.39 42.36
C ALA A 1117 -21.45 -24.94 41.77
N PRO A 1118 -22.16 -25.85 42.46
CA PRO A 1118 -23.42 -26.39 41.97
C PRO A 1118 -24.47 -25.28 41.85
N THR A 1119 -24.97 -25.08 40.64
CA THR A 1119 -26.01 -24.10 40.30
C THR A 1119 -27.29 -24.34 41.09
N ARG A 1120 -27.97 -23.27 41.50
CA ARG A 1120 -29.21 -23.28 42.27
C ARG A 1120 -30.21 -22.26 41.74
#